data_AF-A0AAD8DN94-F1
#
_entry.id   AF-A0AAD8DN94-F1
#
_cell.length_a   1.000
_cell.length_b   1.000
_cell.length_c   1.000
_cell.angle_alpha   90.00
_cell.angle_beta   90.00
_cell.angle_gamma   90.00
#
_symmetry.space_group_name_H-M   'P 1'
#
loop_
_entity.id
_entity.type
_entity.pdbx_description
1 polymer ?
#
loop_
_entity_poly.entity_id
_entity_poly.type
_entity_poly.pdbx_seq_one_letter_code
_entity_poly.pdbx_strand_id
1 'polypeptide(L)'
;MDERIPKQTNYGRVSKKCSSPEKLTFTGQFTQKHKAFDISAPLRRASMRQDILDIVERKTESRIEGNRGFVDDNPMYEDPRDVIGEKPAKPPRKRTIQAIAVSSPRPTKEGKSLLKEQKRKLTKKYEQLITSLMDRCEENVLQLSEKDSQIAKLKEKLKSVLEYNKLFAEDNDQLRSQHETLVKYAEECKKVIKEERERSKTLQEKVQQFELPDRDHESSTAIPLVEVCMSCSSRQIILNQAREHNNRLQKDMQALKDVLYRLNVQLSRYQERLRSNTQTMARDKSDAVFKPGDALDSLLTTSLGYKETLNTEDGQSKVGTEETPYTGRTVDLSGLLSAQALAPLFDAYQENLQEKDTLILDYEKQFEVINKKSKQIVSENKILTDKVKSIEEELVGVRQSYKKLLVEKETADIERATLVERAERAESKLKEVYELYEDKISSMMRDYETVHREYFTVKNTLEIAENKLAQLDAMRARTVPADMHERRLDHCKRLLEELKHQYGMESERKGEQVSKMTEQLKVVEDKCTKVLQENQGLKEELEKALKNVRLYRKAAVIFRQRLKSATARVTRARTSARRAKNNNEPLRQAMTALEKIKHEIKAVKSRAYTSLEELERRIVEQERRAALAHAEYRRELERASLALEHKEAIIRSLIDKVADVEEVRLSQTNTHRLQGIITDSSPERSPTPQPEPSARKDAKPSVKLVPGHGGYFQEKEGKRKGK
;
A
#
# COMPACT_ATOMS: atom_id res chain seq x y z
N MET A 1 -18.83 17.68 -73.74
CA MET A 1 -20.23 17.41 -74.12
C MET A 1 -21.01 17.10 -72.88
N ASP A 2 -22.25 17.51 -72.88
CA ASP A 2 -23.16 17.53 -71.74
C ASP A 2 -23.79 16.14 -71.50
N GLU A 3 -24.25 15.89 -70.28
CA GLU A 3 -25.70 15.96 -70.02
C GLU A 3 -26.01 15.94 -68.52
N ARG A 4 -27.07 16.67 -68.12
CA ARG A 4 -27.77 16.52 -66.84
C ARG A 4 -29.24 16.25 -67.16
N ILE A 5 -29.77 15.09 -66.82
CA ILE A 5 -31.23 14.86 -66.75
C ILE A 5 -31.56 14.22 -65.38
N PRO A 6 -32.51 14.77 -64.59
CA PRO A 6 -32.77 14.32 -63.22
C PRO A 6 -34.22 13.83 -62.94
N LYS A 7 -34.45 13.30 -61.73
CA LYS A 7 -35.77 12.96 -61.11
C LYS A 7 -36.44 11.69 -61.72
N GLN A 8 -37.45 11.05 -61.11
CA GLN A 8 -38.35 11.47 -60.02
C GLN A 8 -38.80 10.31 -59.08
N THR A 9 -39.46 10.67 -57.97
CA THR A 9 -39.97 9.86 -56.83
C THR A 9 -41.13 8.91 -57.19
N ASN A 10 -41.44 7.83 -56.43
CA ASN A 10 -42.31 7.92 -55.23
C ASN A 10 -42.54 6.60 -54.40
N TYR A 11 -42.78 6.80 -53.10
CA TYR A 11 -43.52 6.01 -52.07
C TYR A 11 -43.49 4.46 -51.95
N GLY A 12 -43.18 3.98 -50.72
CA GLY A 12 -43.42 2.61 -50.24
C GLY A 12 -43.27 2.46 -48.71
N ARG A 13 -44.38 2.16 -48.01
CA ARG A 13 -44.60 2.19 -46.54
C ARG A 13 -43.49 1.67 -45.59
N VAL A 14 -43.25 2.47 -44.53
CA VAL A 14 -43.20 2.12 -43.07
C VAL A 14 -42.70 0.72 -42.66
N SER A 15 -41.62 0.69 -41.86
CA SER A 15 -41.24 -0.46 -41.01
C SER A 15 -41.10 -0.05 -39.53
N LYS A 16 -41.09 -1.04 -38.64
CA LYS A 16 -41.30 -0.91 -37.18
C LYS A 16 -40.03 -0.47 -36.43
N LYS A 17 -40.20 0.34 -35.37
CA LYS A 17 -39.21 0.50 -34.28
C LYS A 17 -39.68 -0.25 -33.04
N CYS A 18 -38.90 -1.24 -32.58
CA CYS A 18 -38.47 -1.38 -31.18
C CYS A 18 -37.68 -2.70 -31.00
N SER A 19 -36.40 -2.62 -30.63
CA SER A 19 -35.65 -3.70 -29.98
C SER A 19 -34.49 -3.10 -29.17
N SER A 20 -34.08 -3.80 -28.11
CA SER A 20 -33.07 -3.36 -27.14
C SER A 20 -31.63 -3.67 -27.59
N PRO A 21 -30.60 -2.98 -27.03
CA PRO A 21 -29.22 -3.16 -27.44
C PRO A 21 -28.57 -4.44 -26.87
N GLU A 22 -27.83 -5.15 -27.72
CA GLU A 22 -26.98 -6.28 -27.32
C GLU A 22 -25.60 -5.83 -26.81
N LYS A 23 -24.92 -6.73 -26.08
CA LYS A 23 -23.59 -6.49 -25.51
C LYS A 23 -22.51 -6.90 -26.52
N LEU A 24 -21.64 -5.98 -26.92
CA LEU A 24 -20.48 -6.26 -27.78
C LEU A 24 -19.21 -6.52 -26.96
N THR A 25 -18.44 -7.52 -27.38
CA THR A 25 -17.15 -7.91 -26.77
C THR A 25 -15.97 -7.44 -27.63
N PHE A 26 -14.85 -7.11 -26.99
CA PHE A 26 -13.69 -6.49 -27.63
C PHE A 26 -12.74 -7.52 -28.31
N THR A 27 -12.97 -7.80 -29.59
CA THR A 27 -11.93 -8.31 -30.52
C THR A 27 -12.17 -7.80 -31.94
N GLY A 28 -11.38 -6.83 -32.40
CA GLY A 28 -11.48 -6.29 -33.76
C GLY A 28 -10.45 -5.20 -34.06
N GLN A 29 -9.93 -5.16 -35.29
CA GLN A 29 -8.95 -4.16 -35.74
C GLN A 29 -9.67 -2.87 -36.18
N PHE A 30 -9.18 -1.71 -35.77
CA PHE A 30 -9.71 -0.42 -36.22
C PHE A 30 -8.96 0.14 -37.42
N THR A 31 -9.69 0.39 -38.51
CA THR A 31 -9.21 1.09 -39.69
C THR A 31 -9.50 2.60 -39.63
N GLN A 32 -8.83 3.37 -40.48
CA GLN A 32 -8.54 4.80 -40.32
C GLN A 32 -9.71 5.77 -40.65
N LYS A 33 -10.97 5.50 -40.24
CA LYS A 33 -12.14 6.33 -40.63
C LYS A 33 -13.15 6.75 -39.54
N HIS A 34 -12.79 6.75 -38.25
CA HIS A 34 -13.55 7.50 -37.23
C HIS A 34 -12.65 8.27 -36.24
N LYS A 35 -12.34 9.54 -36.54
CA LYS A 35 -11.76 10.52 -35.60
C LYS A 35 -12.74 11.69 -35.39
N ALA A 36 -13.53 11.66 -34.31
CA ALA A 36 -14.30 12.82 -33.83
C ALA A 36 -14.91 12.60 -32.42
N PHE A 37 -14.18 12.01 -31.47
CA PHE A 37 -14.50 12.12 -30.03
C PHE A 37 -13.36 12.87 -29.34
N ASP A 38 -13.41 14.19 -29.44
CA ASP A 38 -12.33 15.05 -28.95
C ASP A 38 -12.51 15.37 -27.46
N ILE A 39 -11.59 14.82 -26.66
CA ILE A 39 -11.48 15.02 -25.20
C ILE A 39 -10.28 15.93 -24.88
N SER A 40 -9.55 16.41 -25.89
CA SER A 40 -8.32 17.20 -25.71
C SER A 40 -8.60 18.59 -25.13
N ALA A 41 -9.74 19.21 -25.47
CA ALA A 41 -10.13 20.56 -25.07
C ALA A 41 -9.96 20.82 -23.55
N PRO A 42 -8.97 21.65 -23.12
CA PRO A 42 -8.65 21.84 -21.70
C PRO A 42 -9.83 22.40 -20.89
N LEU A 43 -10.63 23.30 -21.48
CA LEU A 43 -11.81 23.90 -20.86
C LEU A 43 -12.87 22.85 -20.47
N ARG A 44 -13.03 21.75 -21.24
CA ARG A 44 -13.93 20.65 -20.87
C ARG A 44 -13.36 19.78 -19.76
N ARG A 45 -12.04 19.64 -19.64
CA ARG A 45 -11.41 18.96 -18.50
C ARG A 45 -11.45 19.80 -17.22
N ALA A 46 -11.41 21.13 -17.34
CA ALA A 46 -11.70 22.05 -16.23
C ALA A 46 -13.17 21.95 -15.80
N SER A 47 -14.12 22.12 -16.73
CA SER A 47 -15.56 21.95 -16.47
C SER A 47 -15.86 20.61 -15.80
N MET A 48 -15.44 19.49 -16.38
CA MET A 48 -15.74 18.16 -15.84
C MET A 48 -15.08 17.91 -14.47
N ARG A 49 -13.93 18.53 -14.18
CA ARG A 49 -13.35 18.51 -12.82
C ARG A 49 -14.17 19.36 -11.86
N GLN A 50 -14.68 20.51 -12.28
CA GLN A 50 -15.59 21.32 -11.49
C GLN A 50 -16.92 20.58 -11.26
N ASP A 51 -17.56 20.03 -12.30
CA ASP A 51 -18.76 19.20 -12.21
C ASP A 51 -18.58 18.05 -11.21
N ILE A 52 -17.41 17.36 -11.22
CA ILE A 52 -17.08 16.29 -10.26
C ILE A 52 -16.87 16.86 -8.85
N LEU A 53 -16.19 18.01 -8.69
CA LEU A 53 -16.00 18.66 -7.40
C LEU A 53 -17.35 19.13 -6.84
N ASP A 54 -18.16 19.87 -7.59
CA ASP A 54 -19.50 20.31 -7.21
C ASP A 54 -20.45 19.12 -6.88
N ILE A 55 -20.27 17.96 -7.52
CA ILE A 55 -21.01 16.73 -7.19
C ILE A 55 -20.48 16.08 -5.90
N VAL A 56 -19.17 16.09 -5.66
CA VAL A 56 -18.57 15.62 -4.40
C VAL A 56 -18.96 16.54 -3.25
N GLU A 57 -18.89 17.86 -3.46
CA GLU A 57 -19.22 18.91 -2.51
C GLU A 57 -20.68 18.80 -2.07
N ARG A 58 -21.64 18.84 -3.02
CA ARG A 58 -23.06 18.57 -2.72
C ARG A 58 -23.31 17.21 -2.05
N LYS A 59 -22.47 16.20 -2.32
CA LYS A 59 -22.57 14.87 -1.70
C LYS A 59 -21.90 14.79 -0.32
N THR A 60 -21.02 15.73 0.03
CA THR A 60 -20.56 15.96 1.41
C THR A 60 -21.51 16.87 2.17
N GLU A 61 -22.03 17.94 1.56
CA GLU A 61 -23.02 18.85 2.16
C GLU A 61 -24.31 18.10 2.52
N SER A 62 -24.93 17.39 1.59
CA SER A 62 -26.11 16.55 1.89
C SER A 62 -25.84 15.44 2.93
N ARG A 63 -24.58 15.07 3.15
CA ARG A 63 -24.16 14.12 4.21
C ARG A 63 -23.84 14.80 5.54
N ILE A 64 -23.65 16.12 5.56
CA ILE A 64 -23.44 16.95 6.75
C ILE A 64 -24.78 17.54 7.22
N GLU A 65 -25.62 18.02 6.31
CA GLU A 65 -27.00 18.45 6.57
C GLU A 65 -27.91 17.28 6.95
N GLY A 66 -27.76 16.13 6.29
CA GLY A 66 -28.41 14.87 6.65
C GLY A 66 -27.99 14.33 8.04
N ASN A 67 -27.05 14.98 8.72
CA ASN A 67 -26.60 14.67 10.08
C ASN A 67 -26.90 15.82 11.08
N ARG A 68 -27.81 16.75 10.73
CA ARG A 68 -28.25 17.87 11.60
C ARG A 68 -29.71 17.82 12.04
N GLY A 69 -30.46 16.76 11.71
CA GLY A 69 -31.89 16.73 11.99
C GLY A 69 -32.50 15.33 12.07
N PHE A 70 -32.18 14.58 13.13
CA PHE A 70 -33.19 13.80 13.85
C PHE A 70 -32.76 13.62 15.32
N VAL A 71 -33.71 13.74 16.24
CA VAL A 71 -33.53 13.52 17.68
C VAL A 71 -33.87 12.06 17.98
N ASP A 72 -33.05 11.40 18.80
CA ASP A 72 -33.48 10.24 19.60
C ASP A 72 -32.66 10.19 20.90
N ASP A 73 -33.29 9.71 21.98
CA ASP A 73 -32.80 9.90 23.35
C ASP A 73 -31.88 8.76 23.82
N ASN A 74 -30.76 9.11 24.46
CA ASN A 74 -29.97 8.14 25.26
C ASN A 74 -29.31 8.82 26.49
N PRO A 75 -29.99 8.85 27.65
CA PRO A 75 -29.55 9.58 28.84
C PRO A 75 -28.50 8.79 29.65
N MET A 76 -27.29 8.59 29.11
CA MET A 76 -26.30 7.69 29.73
C MET A 76 -24.81 7.98 29.42
N TYR A 77 -24.40 9.26 29.37
CA TYR A 77 -22.98 9.64 29.59
C TYR A 77 -22.82 11.12 30.02
N GLU A 78 -22.60 11.36 31.31
CA GLU A 78 -22.04 12.62 31.82
C GLU A 78 -20.52 12.44 32.00
N ASP A 79 -19.70 13.44 31.62
CA ASP A 79 -18.25 13.36 31.82
C ASP A 79 -17.92 13.54 33.32
N PRO A 80 -17.25 12.57 34.00
CA PRO A 80 -16.95 12.65 35.43
C PRO A 80 -15.96 13.76 35.86
N ARG A 81 -15.62 14.71 34.98
CA ARG A 81 -14.61 15.76 35.24
C ARG A 81 -15.19 17.14 35.55
N ASP A 82 -16.41 17.45 35.12
CA ASP A 82 -17.03 18.76 35.35
C ASP A 82 -17.75 18.88 36.71
N VAL A 83 -17.80 17.79 37.49
CA VAL A 83 -18.52 17.71 38.78
C VAL A 83 -17.59 17.89 40.01
N ILE A 84 -16.47 18.60 39.85
CA ILE A 84 -15.55 18.98 40.95
C ILE A 84 -15.54 20.51 41.12
N GLY A 85 -16.73 21.09 41.32
CA GLY A 85 -16.95 22.55 41.30
C GLY A 85 -17.49 23.20 42.58
N GLU A 86 -18.15 22.46 43.49
CA GLU A 86 -18.87 23.07 44.62
C GLU A 86 -18.37 22.64 46.02
N LYS A 87 -18.56 23.54 46.99
CA LYS A 87 -18.01 23.46 48.35
C LYS A 87 -18.93 22.64 49.27
N PRO A 88 -18.41 21.88 50.25
CA PRO A 88 -19.24 21.14 51.19
C PRO A 88 -20.12 22.09 52.03
N ALA A 89 -21.43 21.94 51.89
CA ALA A 89 -22.41 22.70 52.67
C ALA A 89 -22.34 22.32 54.17
N LYS A 90 -22.51 23.31 55.04
CA LYS A 90 -22.44 23.13 56.50
C LYS A 90 -23.63 22.27 56.99
N PRO A 91 -23.44 21.36 57.96
CA PRO A 91 -24.53 20.52 58.47
C PRO A 91 -25.61 21.38 59.16
N PRO A 92 -26.90 21.02 59.01
CA PRO A 92 -28.01 21.81 59.55
C PRO A 92 -28.00 21.86 61.08
N ARG A 93 -28.31 23.03 61.64
CA ARG A 93 -28.45 23.21 63.10
C ARG A 93 -29.53 22.28 63.66
N LYS A 94 -29.24 21.67 64.81
CA LYS A 94 -30.22 20.89 65.60
C LYS A 94 -31.48 21.74 65.86
N ARG A 95 -32.64 21.31 65.37
CA ARG A 95 -33.94 21.79 65.88
C ARG A 95 -34.24 21.04 67.19
N THR A 96 -34.35 21.77 68.28
CA THR A 96 -34.82 21.25 69.56
C THR A 96 -36.30 20.92 69.44
N ILE A 97 -36.65 19.64 69.37
CA ILE A 97 -38.05 19.19 69.49
C ILE A 97 -38.38 19.15 70.98
N GLN A 98 -39.33 19.97 71.42
CA GLN A 98 -39.84 19.95 72.80
C GLN A 98 -40.64 18.67 73.04
N ALA A 99 -40.58 18.16 74.27
CA ALA A 99 -41.26 16.92 74.63
C ALA A 99 -42.77 17.13 74.75
N ILE A 100 -43.55 16.45 73.90
CA ILE A 100 -44.99 16.29 74.11
C ILE A 100 -45.17 15.24 75.21
N ALA A 101 -45.63 15.69 76.39
CA ALA A 101 -45.86 14.82 77.53
C ALA A 101 -47.17 14.03 77.36
N VAL A 102 -47.09 12.83 76.79
CA VAL A 102 -48.20 11.87 76.79
C VAL A 102 -48.22 11.13 78.12
N SER A 103 -49.20 11.43 78.96
CA SER A 103 -49.47 10.74 80.22
C SER A 103 -50.15 9.39 80.02
N SER A 104 -50.03 8.49 81.01
CA SER A 104 -50.70 7.17 81.15
C SER A 104 -50.00 5.96 80.47
N PRO A 105 -50.14 4.72 81.00
CA PRO A 105 -50.37 4.29 82.39
C PRO A 105 -49.16 3.51 82.95
N ARG A 106 -49.28 2.99 84.19
CA ARG A 106 -48.24 2.14 84.82
C ARG A 106 -47.96 0.88 83.99
N PRO A 107 -46.73 0.63 83.49
CA PRO A 107 -46.40 -0.61 82.81
C PRO A 107 -46.18 -1.76 83.79
N THR A 108 -46.88 -2.88 83.58
CA THR A 108 -46.58 -4.17 84.23
C THR A 108 -45.17 -4.66 83.83
N LYS A 109 -44.61 -5.63 84.58
CA LYS A 109 -43.26 -6.16 84.32
C LYS A 109 -43.10 -6.70 82.89
N GLU A 110 -44.18 -7.23 82.31
CA GLU A 110 -44.19 -7.84 80.97
C GLU A 110 -44.09 -6.80 79.83
N GLY A 111 -44.74 -5.64 79.96
CA GLY A 111 -44.64 -4.57 78.96
C GLY A 111 -43.21 -4.05 78.78
N LYS A 112 -42.42 -4.00 79.87
CA LYS A 112 -40.99 -3.67 79.81
C LYS A 112 -40.15 -4.79 79.15
N SER A 113 -40.59 -6.05 79.23
CA SER A 113 -39.97 -7.17 78.51
C SER A 113 -40.20 -7.01 77.00
N LEU A 114 -41.46 -6.80 76.58
CA LEU A 114 -41.83 -6.61 75.17
C LEU A 114 -41.11 -5.44 74.50
N LEU A 115 -40.99 -4.29 75.17
CA LEU A 115 -40.22 -3.15 74.67
C LEU A 115 -38.71 -3.43 74.54
N LYS A 116 -38.13 -4.21 75.47
CA LYS A 116 -36.72 -4.62 75.41
C LYS A 116 -36.46 -5.65 74.30
N GLU A 117 -37.42 -6.54 74.09
CA GLU A 117 -37.45 -7.54 73.02
C GLU A 117 -37.59 -6.90 71.64
N GLN A 118 -38.52 -5.96 71.47
CA GLN A 118 -38.66 -5.16 70.25
C GLN A 118 -37.39 -4.33 69.98
N LYS A 119 -36.81 -3.68 71.00
CA LYS A 119 -35.56 -2.93 70.84
C LYS A 119 -34.39 -3.83 70.41
N ARG A 120 -34.27 -5.05 70.97
CA ARG A 120 -33.29 -6.07 70.53
C ARG A 120 -33.53 -6.51 69.08
N LYS A 121 -34.77 -6.77 68.68
CA LYS A 121 -35.11 -7.14 67.30
C LYS A 121 -34.80 -6.00 66.32
N LEU A 122 -34.98 -4.74 66.74
CA LEU A 122 -34.65 -3.56 65.95
C LEU A 122 -33.14 -3.35 65.83
N THR A 123 -32.36 -3.44 66.91
CA THR A 123 -30.89 -3.35 66.82
C THR A 123 -30.33 -4.49 65.96
N LYS A 124 -30.82 -5.72 66.12
CA LYS A 124 -30.37 -6.86 65.29
C LYS A 124 -30.67 -6.68 63.80
N LYS A 125 -31.80 -6.03 63.45
CA LYS A 125 -32.09 -5.62 62.05
C LYS A 125 -31.13 -4.55 61.55
N TYR A 126 -30.78 -3.55 62.36
CA TYR A 126 -29.79 -2.53 61.98
C TYR A 126 -28.37 -3.13 61.86
N GLU A 127 -27.98 -4.02 62.77
CA GLU A 127 -26.72 -4.77 62.69
C GLU A 127 -26.64 -5.57 61.38
N GLN A 128 -27.66 -6.37 61.05
CA GLN A 128 -27.72 -7.11 59.78
C GLN A 128 -27.70 -6.21 58.54
N LEU A 129 -28.37 -5.05 58.59
CA LEU A 129 -28.35 -4.07 57.49
C LEU A 129 -26.97 -3.42 57.33
N ILE A 130 -26.27 -3.12 58.43
CA ILE A 130 -24.91 -2.58 58.42
C ILE A 130 -23.93 -3.61 57.86
N THR A 131 -23.99 -4.87 58.31
CA THR A 131 -23.15 -5.96 57.77
C THR A 131 -23.39 -6.13 56.27
N SER A 132 -24.66 -6.26 55.85
CA SER A 132 -25.01 -6.38 54.43
C SER A 132 -24.60 -5.16 53.58
N LEU A 133 -24.48 -3.97 54.17
CA LEU A 133 -23.92 -2.80 53.51
C LEU A 133 -22.39 -2.85 53.41
N MET A 134 -21.69 -3.33 54.44
CA MET A 134 -20.23 -3.50 54.40
C MET A 134 -19.83 -4.59 53.41
N ASP A 135 -20.47 -5.76 53.44
CA ASP A 135 -20.22 -6.87 52.51
C ASP A 135 -20.32 -6.38 51.04
N ARG A 136 -21.33 -5.56 50.75
CA ARG A 136 -21.58 -4.98 49.43
C ARG A 136 -20.60 -3.85 49.07
N CYS A 137 -20.07 -3.13 50.06
CA CYS A 137 -18.98 -2.18 49.84
C CYS A 137 -17.65 -2.90 49.56
N GLU A 138 -17.35 -4.00 50.25
CA GLU A 138 -16.17 -4.84 49.98
C GLU A 138 -16.27 -5.46 48.58
N GLU A 139 -17.44 -5.98 48.19
CA GLU A 139 -17.66 -6.48 46.83
C GLU A 139 -17.44 -5.39 45.76
N ASN A 140 -17.99 -4.19 45.96
CA ASN A 140 -17.77 -3.06 45.06
C ASN A 140 -16.29 -2.63 44.98
N VAL A 141 -15.56 -2.62 46.11
CA VAL A 141 -14.12 -2.32 46.13
C VAL A 141 -13.31 -3.38 45.39
N LEU A 142 -13.66 -4.66 45.52
CA LEU A 142 -13.05 -5.74 44.75
C LEU A 142 -13.31 -5.57 43.25
N GLN A 143 -14.55 -5.31 42.84
CA GLN A 143 -14.91 -5.05 41.43
C GLN A 143 -14.18 -3.83 40.84
N LEU A 144 -14.03 -2.74 41.62
CA LEU A 144 -13.23 -1.58 41.22
C LEU A 144 -11.76 -1.96 41.03
N SER A 145 -11.16 -2.69 41.97
CA SER A 145 -9.77 -3.13 41.87
C SER A 145 -9.51 -4.05 40.67
N GLU A 146 -10.50 -4.87 40.27
CA GLU A 146 -10.40 -5.68 39.07
C GLU A 146 -10.46 -4.80 37.81
N LYS A 147 -11.38 -3.82 37.76
CA LYS A 147 -11.47 -2.88 36.64
C LYS A 147 -10.21 -2.03 36.50
N ASP A 148 -9.61 -1.58 37.59
CA ASP A 148 -8.29 -0.91 37.56
C ASP A 148 -7.18 -1.84 37.04
N SER A 149 -7.19 -3.12 37.43
CA SER A 149 -6.29 -4.13 36.86
C SER A 149 -6.50 -4.34 35.35
N GLN A 150 -7.74 -4.29 34.87
CA GLN A 150 -8.07 -4.35 33.44
C GLN A 150 -7.63 -3.07 32.70
N ILE A 151 -7.85 -1.89 33.28
CA ILE A 151 -7.41 -0.58 32.75
C ILE A 151 -5.87 -0.52 32.66
N ALA A 152 -5.14 -1.01 33.68
CA ALA A 152 -3.68 -1.08 33.64
C ALA A 152 -3.17 -1.98 32.49
N LYS A 153 -3.80 -3.15 32.29
CA LYS A 153 -3.50 -4.05 31.15
C LYS A 153 -3.82 -3.41 29.80
N LEU A 154 -4.85 -2.58 29.71
CA LEU A 154 -5.18 -1.82 28.49
C LEU A 154 -4.17 -0.69 28.22
N LYS A 155 -3.71 0.02 29.27
CA LYS A 155 -2.65 1.05 29.15
C LYS A 155 -1.33 0.49 28.63
N GLU A 156 -0.86 -0.65 29.17
CA GLU A 156 0.36 -1.31 28.66
C GLU A 156 0.17 -1.84 27.23
N LYS A 157 -1.00 -2.38 26.86
CA LYS A 157 -1.30 -2.73 25.46
C LYS A 157 -1.23 -1.52 24.54
N LEU A 158 -1.88 -0.41 24.90
CA LEU A 158 -1.88 0.83 24.11
C LEU A 158 -0.45 1.37 23.94
N LYS A 159 0.35 1.38 25.00
CA LYS A 159 1.77 1.75 24.97
C LYS A 159 2.57 0.88 23.97
N SER A 160 2.39 -0.44 24.01
CA SER A 160 3.05 -1.32 23.03
C SER A 160 2.60 -1.08 21.58
N VAL A 161 1.33 -0.72 21.35
CA VAL A 161 0.82 -0.36 20.01
C VAL A 161 1.40 0.98 19.53
N LEU A 162 1.56 1.97 20.40
CA LEU A 162 2.25 3.23 20.08
C LEU A 162 3.73 3.01 19.75
N GLU A 163 4.39 2.11 20.47
CA GLU A 163 5.79 1.72 20.22
C GLU A 163 5.96 0.99 18.89
N TYR A 164 5.05 0.06 18.54
CA TYR A 164 5.01 -0.53 17.20
C TYR A 164 4.70 0.49 16.10
N ASN A 165 3.78 1.44 16.31
CA ASN A 165 3.50 2.51 15.34
C ASN A 165 4.72 3.42 15.11
N LYS A 166 5.54 3.68 16.14
CA LYS A 166 6.80 4.43 16.01
C LYS A 166 7.80 3.66 15.15
N LEU A 167 8.00 2.37 15.41
CA LEU A 167 8.86 1.50 14.59
C LEU A 167 8.38 1.41 13.14
N PHE A 168 7.06 1.28 12.90
CA PHE A 168 6.49 1.30 11.55
C PHE A 168 6.67 2.63 10.82
N ALA A 169 6.73 3.77 11.53
CA ALA A 169 7.06 5.05 10.93
C ALA A 169 8.55 5.12 10.53
N GLU A 170 9.44 4.69 11.43
CA GLU A 170 10.88 4.64 11.20
C GLU A 170 11.26 3.70 10.04
N ASP A 171 10.64 2.52 9.94
CA ASP A 171 10.78 1.60 8.80
C ASP A 171 10.26 2.21 7.49
N ASN A 172 9.17 2.99 7.52
CA ASN A 172 8.57 3.62 6.33
C ASN A 172 9.45 4.75 5.80
N ASP A 173 9.99 5.59 6.68
CA ASP A 173 10.94 6.64 6.32
C ASP A 173 12.28 6.05 5.83
N GLN A 174 12.73 4.94 6.43
CA GLN A 174 13.88 4.19 5.89
C GLN A 174 13.57 3.65 4.48
N LEU A 175 12.41 3.01 4.25
CA LEU A 175 12.00 2.55 2.92
C LEU A 175 11.92 3.68 1.90
N ARG A 176 11.44 4.87 2.29
CA ARG A 176 11.41 6.07 1.43
C ARG A 176 12.81 6.49 1.01
N SER A 177 13.77 6.54 1.94
CA SER A 177 15.17 6.88 1.64
C SER A 177 15.85 5.86 0.72
N GLN A 178 15.54 4.57 0.88
CA GLN A 178 16.01 3.49 0.01
C GLN A 178 15.36 3.57 -1.38
N HIS A 179 14.07 3.92 -1.47
CA HIS A 179 13.40 4.09 -2.74
C HIS A 179 13.96 5.30 -3.52
N GLU A 180 14.20 6.42 -2.84
CA GLU A 180 14.76 7.63 -3.46
C GLU A 180 16.18 7.42 -3.99
N THR A 181 17.04 6.73 -3.24
CA THR A 181 18.40 6.37 -3.70
C THR A 181 18.38 5.39 -4.87
N LEU A 182 17.47 4.40 -4.86
CA LEU A 182 17.26 3.51 -6.02
C LEU A 182 16.72 4.25 -7.25
N VAL A 183 15.86 5.27 -7.07
CA VAL A 183 15.39 6.12 -8.19
C VAL A 183 16.53 6.95 -8.78
N LYS A 184 17.36 7.58 -7.94
CA LYS A 184 18.55 8.33 -8.38
C LYS A 184 19.51 7.44 -9.19
N TYR A 185 19.87 6.26 -8.66
CA TYR A 185 20.71 5.29 -9.36
C TYR A 185 20.09 4.81 -10.69
N ALA A 186 18.78 4.58 -10.74
CA ALA A 186 18.08 4.22 -11.97
C ALA A 186 18.05 5.35 -13.01
N GLU A 187 18.18 6.61 -12.60
CA GLU A 187 18.25 7.77 -13.49
C GLU A 187 19.69 8.05 -13.95
N GLU A 188 20.69 7.81 -13.11
CA GLU A 188 22.11 7.73 -13.52
C GLU A 188 22.33 6.64 -14.57
N CYS A 189 21.81 5.42 -14.34
CA CYS A 189 21.88 4.33 -15.33
C CYS A 189 21.21 4.71 -16.67
N LYS A 190 20.05 5.40 -16.64
CA LYS A 190 19.40 5.91 -17.85
C LYS A 190 20.25 6.97 -18.56
N LYS A 191 20.98 7.81 -17.81
CA LYS A 191 21.88 8.82 -18.37
C LYS A 191 23.05 8.15 -19.10
N VAL A 192 23.73 7.19 -18.47
CA VAL A 192 24.81 6.40 -19.09
C VAL A 192 24.32 5.67 -20.34
N ILE A 193 23.12 5.07 -20.31
CA ILE A 193 22.53 4.41 -21.49
C ILE A 193 22.20 5.40 -22.62
N LYS A 194 21.85 6.67 -22.32
CA LYS A 194 21.71 7.72 -23.34
C LYS A 194 23.07 8.10 -23.92
N GLU A 195 24.08 8.33 -23.07
CA GLU A 195 25.44 8.71 -23.48
C GLU A 195 26.07 7.64 -24.39
N GLU A 196 25.97 6.35 -24.03
CA GLU A 196 26.44 5.24 -24.87
C GLU A 196 25.66 5.09 -26.19
N ARG A 197 24.37 5.45 -26.24
CA ARG A 197 23.59 5.44 -27.49
C ARG A 197 24.02 6.55 -28.45
N GLU A 198 24.29 7.76 -27.96
CA GLU A 198 24.81 8.84 -28.82
C GLU A 198 26.29 8.58 -29.22
N ARG A 199 27.09 7.92 -28.37
CA ARG A 199 28.41 7.37 -28.77
C ARG A 199 28.29 6.32 -29.87
N SER A 200 27.34 5.38 -29.74
CA SER A 200 27.09 4.37 -30.77
C SER A 200 26.61 4.96 -32.10
N LYS A 201 25.79 6.02 -32.07
CA LYS A 201 25.41 6.76 -33.30
C LYS A 201 26.60 7.45 -33.94
N THR A 202 27.36 8.23 -33.19
CA THR A 202 28.53 8.97 -33.72
C THR A 202 29.65 8.04 -34.20
N LEU A 203 29.74 6.81 -33.67
CA LEU A 203 30.57 5.74 -34.26
C LEU A 203 29.96 5.17 -35.54
N GLN A 204 28.65 4.95 -35.61
CA GLN A 204 27.95 4.49 -36.81
C GLN A 204 28.02 5.50 -37.96
N GLU A 205 27.85 6.80 -37.67
CA GLU A 205 28.00 7.92 -38.62
C GLU A 205 29.43 8.00 -39.16
N LYS A 206 30.45 7.79 -38.31
CA LYS A 206 31.86 7.69 -38.74
C LYS A 206 32.13 6.46 -39.60
N VAL A 207 31.56 5.30 -39.28
CA VAL A 207 31.65 4.11 -40.16
C VAL A 207 30.98 4.40 -41.51
N GLN A 208 29.82 5.06 -41.51
CA GLN A 208 29.10 5.42 -42.73
C GLN A 208 29.86 6.45 -43.58
N GLN A 209 30.65 7.34 -42.97
CA GLN A 209 31.61 8.21 -43.67
C GLN A 209 32.74 7.43 -44.37
N PHE A 210 33.08 6.22 -43.93
CA PHE A 210 34.05 5.35 -44.60
C PHE A 210 33.41 4.34 -45.57
N GLU A 211 32.08 4.19 -45.58
CA GLU A 211 31.33 3.29 -46.48
C GLU A 211 30.81 3.98 -47.76
N LEU A 212 30.95 5.31 -47.89
CA LEU A 212 30.64 6.05 -49.12
C LEU A 212 31.88 6.11 -50.03
N PRO A 213 31.90 5.45 -51.21
CA PRO A 213 32.94 5.66 -52.20
C PRO A 213 32.70 7.03 -52.85
N ASP A 214 33.68 7.92 -52.73
CA ASP A 214 33.64 9.23 -53.38
C ASP A 214 33.56 9.04 -54.91
N ARG A 215 32.46 9.52 -55.52
CA ARG A 215 32.03 9.03 -56.85
C ARG A 215 32.24 10.02 -58.00
N ASP A 216 32.61 11.26 -57.68
CA ASP A 216 32.74 12.35 -58.64
C ASP A 216 34.18 12.92 -58.65
N HIS A 217 35.16 12.04 -58.91
CA HIS A 217 36.52 12.42 -59.32
C HIS A 217 36.99 11.52 -60.48
N GLU A 218 37.35 12.12 -61.61
CA GLU A 218 37.78 11.39 -62.80
C GLU A 218 39.25 10.95 -62.75
N SER A 219 39.53 9.78 -63.35
CA SER A 219 40.85 9.34 -63.83
C SER A 219 42.01 9.23 -62.81
N SER A 220 42.14 8.07 -62.16
CA SER A 220 43.37 7.25 -62.33
C SER A 220 43.20 5.78 -61.89
N THR A 221 43.92 4.90 -62.58
CA THR A 221 44.31 3.51 -62.19
C THR A 221 43.44 2.77 -61.17
N ALA A 222 42.40 2.08 -61.64
CA ALA A 222 41.68 1.09 -60.84
C ALA A 222 42.53 -0.19 -60.63
N ILE A 223 42.84 -0.52 -59.37
CA ILE A 223 43.43 -1.81 -58.98
C ILE A 223 42.30 -2.69 -58.38
N PRO A 224 42.07 -3.91 -58.90
CA PRO A 224 40.92 -4.72 -58.49
C PRO A 224 41.16 -5.48 -57.18
N LEU A 225 40.92 -4.84 -56.04
CA LEU A 225 40.91 -5.50 -54.71
C LEU A 225 39.54 -6.10 -54.39
N VAL A 226 39.19 -7.20 -55.08
CA VAL A 226 38.07 -8.07 -54.69
C VAL A 226 38.60 -9.31 -53.95
N GLU A 227 39.24 -9.08 -52.81
CA GLU A 227 39.38 -10.11 -51.77
C GLU A 227 38.35 -9.83 -50.67
N VAL A 228 37.16 -10.43 -50.83
CA VAL A 228 36.17 -10.46 -49.73
C VAL A 228 36.76 -11.31 -48.61
N CYS A 229 37.33 -10.64 -47.60
CA CYS A 229 38.02 -11.32 -46.51
C CYS A 229 37.17 -12.46 -45.92
N MET A 230 37.75 -13.65 -45.76
CA MET A 230 37.02 -14.84 -45.32
C MET A 230 36.34 -14.67 -43.96
N SER A 231 36.84 -13.76 -43.10
CA SER A 231 36.18 -13.40 -41.84
C SER A 231 34.86 -12.66 -42.06
N CYS A 232 34.75 -11.79 -43.07
CA CYS A 232 33.50 -11.11 -43.43
C CYS A 232 32.49 -12.09 -44.04
N SER A 233 32.94 -12.98 -44.93
CA SER A 233 32.09 -14.03 -45.52
C SER A 233 31.55 -14.98 -44.44
N SER A 234 32.41 -15.51 -43.58
CA SER A 234 32.00 -16.40 -42.47
C SER A 234 31.12 -15.68 -41.44
N ARG A 235 31.38 -14.41 -41.10
CA ARG A 235 30.51 -13.62 -40.22
C ARG A 235 29.12 -13.41 -40.82
N GLN A 236 29.01 -13.20 -42.14
CA GLN A 236 27.72 -13.08 -42.82
C GLN A 236 26.98 -14.42 -42.88
N ILE A 237 27.69 -15.54 -43.06
CA ILE A 237 27.11 -16.90 -42.96
C ILE A 237 26.55 -17.15 -41.55
N ILE A 238 27.32 -16.82 -40.49
CA ILE A 238 26.88 -16.96 -39.09
C ILE A 238 25.66 -16.07 -38.79
N LEU A 239 25.63 -14.82 -39.28
CA LEU A 239 24.48 -13.94 -39.14
C LEU A 239 23.22 -14.48 -39.84
N ASN A 240 23.38 -15.08 -41.03
CA ASN A 240 22.26 -15.70 -41.74
C ASN A 240 21.78 -16.99 -41.06
N GLN A 241 22.68 -17.83 -40.55
CA GLN A 241 22.33 -19.00 -39.73
C GLN A 241 21.58 -18.60 -38.44
N ALA A 242 22.01 -17.52 -37.77
CA ALA A 242 21.33 -16.99 -36.58
C ALA A 242 19.93 -16.44 -36.91
N ARG A 243 19.78 -15.73 -38.05
CA ARG A 243 18.47 -15.27 -38.56
C ARG A 243 17.55 -16.45 -38.90
N GLU A 244 18.06 -17.47 -39.57
CA GLU A 244 17.30 -18.70 -39.84
C GLU A 244 16.87 -19.41 -38.55
N HIS A 245 17.76 -19.56 -37.58
CA HIS A 245 17.42 -20.23 -36.32
C HIS A 245 16.35 -19.44 -35.54
N ASN A 246 16.42 -18.11 -35.53
CA ASN A 246 15.39 -17.26 -34.92
C ASN A 246 14.05 -17.39 -35.66
N ASN A 247 14.06 -17.41 -37.00
CA ASN A 247 12.86 -17.66 -37.82
C ASN A 247 12.26 -19.06 -37.60
N ARG A 248 13.07 -20.08 -37.31
CA ARG A 248 12.58 -21.43 -36.92
C ARG A 248 11.92 -21.37 -35.54
N LEU A 249 12.59 -20.80 -34.54
CA LEU A 249 12.05 -20.63 -33.18
C LEU A 249 10.76 -19.80 -33.14
N GLN A 250 10.59 -18.81 -34.03
CA GLN A 250 9.32 -18.07 -34.15
C GLN A 250 8.17 -18.95 -34.69
N LYS A 251 8.46 -19.85 -35.65
CA LYS A 251 7.48 -20.83 -36.14
C LYS A 251 7.13 -21.86 -35.07
N ASP A 252 8.12 -22.36 -34.33
CA ASP A 252 7.92 -23.31 -33.23
C ASP A 252 7.11 -22.68 -32.08
N MET A 253 7.39 -21.42 -31.73
CA MET A 253 6.60 -20.64 -30.79
C MET A 253 5.15 -20.46 -31.26
N GLN A 254 4.92 -20.24 -32.56
CA GLN A 254 3.56 -20.12 -33.09
C GLN A 254 2.82 -21.46 -33.05
N ALA A 255 3.48 -22.56 -33.42
CA ALA A 255 2.91 -23.91 -33.28
C ALA A 255 2.56 -24.23 -31.81
N LEU A 256 3.40 -23.84 -30.86
CA LEU A 256 3.11 -23.96 -29.42
C LEU A 256 1.89 -23.13 -28.98
N LYS A 257 1.73 -21.90 -29.49
CA LYS A 257 0.53 -21.08 -29.24
C LYS A 257 -0.73 -21.75 -29.82
N ASP A 258 -0.66 -22.28 -31.03
CA ASP A 258 -1.79 -22.94 -31.69
C ASP A 258 -2.19 -24.24 -30.95
N VAL A 259 -1.21 -25.03 -30.48
CA VAL A 259 -1.45 -26.21 -29.63
C VAL A 259 -2.08 -25.82 -28.29
N LEU A 260 -1.55 -24.79 -27.62
CA LEU A 260 -2.08 -24.32 -26.34
C LEU A 260 -3.50 -23.72 -26.48
N TYR A 261 -3.79 -23.04 -27.59
CA TYR A 261 -5.14 -22.60 -27.95
C TYR A 261 -6.09 -23.79 -28.16
N ARG A 262 -5.67 -24.81 -28.94
CA ARG A 262 -6.46 -26.03 -29.15
C ARG A 262 -6.74 -26.78 -27.84
N LEU A 263 -5.75 -26.89 -26.95
CA LEU A 263 -5.90 -27.50 -25.62
C LEU A 263 -6.86 -26.68 -24.73
N ASN A 264 -6.77 -25.35 -24.73
CA ASN A 264 -7.71 -24.50 -23.99
C ASN A 264 -9.14 -24.64 -24.53
N VAL A 265 -9.34 -24.73 -25.85
CA VAL A 265 -10.66 -24.98 -26.45
C VAL A 265 -11.19 -26.38 -26.08
N GLN A 266 -10.33 -27.40 -26.01
CA GLN A 266 -10.70 -28.74 -25.53
C GLN A 266 -11.04 -28.74 -24.03
N LEU A 267 -10.28 -28.04 -23.19
CA LEU A 267 -10.55 -27.86 -21.77
C LEU A 267 -11.88 -27.16 -21.53
N SER A 268 -12.17 -26.06 -22.24
CA SER A 268 -13.47 -25.39 -22.18
C SER A 268 -14.62 -26.31 -22.59
N ARG A 269 -14.46 -27.09 -23.67
CA ARG A 269 -15.46 -28.10 -24.08
C ARG A 269 -15.63 -29.23 -23.07
N TYR A 270 -14.58 -29.63 -22.36
CA TYR A 270 -14.64 -30.65 -21.32
C TYR A 270 -15.29 -30.13 -20.03
N GLN A 271 -14.95 -28.92 -19.61
CA GLN A 271 -15.61 -28.22 -18.51
C GLN A 271 -17.11 -27.99 -18.80
N GLU A 272 -17.46 -27.65 -20.03
CA GLU A 272 -18.87 -27.51 -20.43
C GLU A 272 -19.60 -28.85 -20.38
N ARG A 273 -19.01 -29.93 -20.91
CA ARG A 273 -19.56 -31.29 -20.76
C ARG A 273 -19.74 -31.70 -19.30
N LEU A 274 -18.83 -31.32 -18.39
CA LEU A 274 -18.98 -31.58 -16.96
C LEU A 274 -20.17 -30.81 -16.37
N ARG A 275 -20.38 -29.54 -16.76
CA ARG A 275 -21.58 -28.77 -16.37
C ARG A 275 -22.86 -29.44 -16.89
N SER A 276 -22.88 -29.81 -18.18
CA SER A 276 -24.02 -30.49 -18.81
C SER A 276 -24.32 -31.85 -18.15
N ASN A 277 -23.32 -32.70 -17.91
CA ASN A 277 -23.51 -33.99 -17.22
C ASN A 277 -23.95 -33.81 -15.76
N THR A 278 -23.51 -32.75 -15.08
CA THR A 278 -24.00 -32.44 -13.72
C THR A 278 -25.48 -32.03 -13.75
N GLN A 279 -25.93 -31.37 -14.82
CA GLN A 279 -27.35 -31.03 -15.02
C GLN A 279 -28.20 -32.21 -15.49
N THR A 280 -27.70 -33.15 -16.29
CA THR A 280 -28.45 -34.37 -16.62
C THR A 280 -28.54 -35.31 -15.43
N MET A 281 -27.45 -35.53 -14.67
CA MET A 281 -27.47 -36.33 -13.43
C MET A 281 -28.38 -35.73 -12.33
N ALA A 282 -28.72 -34.45 -12.41
CA ALA A 282 -29.70 -33.79 -11.55
C ALA A 282 -31.15 -33.90 -12.08
N ARG A 283 -31.35 -34.34 -13.32
CA ARG A 283 -32.65 -34.46 -14.01
C ARG A 283 -33.07 -35.91 -14.22
N ASP A 284 -32.11 -36.81 -14.41
CA ASP A 284 -32.31 -38.28 -14.55
C ASP A 284 -32.64 -38.97 -13.20
N LYS A 285 -33.03 -38.19 -12.18
CA LYS A 285 -33.55 -38.62 -10.88
C LYS A 285 -34.99 -38.18 -10.60
N SER A 286 -35.64 -37.50 -11.55
CA SER A 286 -37.06 -37.17 -11.53
C SER A 286 -37.76 -37.87 -12.70
N ASP A 287 -38.85 -38.57 -12.39
CA ASP A 287 -39.78 -39.26 -13.30
C ASP A 287 -39.17 -40.47 -14.07
N ALA A 288 -39.79 -41.66 -14.16
CA ALA A 288 -40.95 -42.29 -13.49
C ALA A 288 -40.71 -43.84 -13.57
N VAL A 289 -41.58 -44.82 -13.24
CA VAL A 289 -43.05 -44.95 -13.14
C VAL A 289 -43.37 -46.13 -12.19
N PHE A 290 -44.28 -45.97 -11.20
CA PHE A 290 -45.53 -46.76 -11.07
C PHE A 290 -46.36 -46.37 -9.83
N LYS A 291 -47.66 -46.18 -10.06
CA LYS A 291 -48.77 -46.10 -9.08
C LYS A 291 -49.78 -47.21 -9.48
N PRO A 292 -50.64 -47.75 -8.59
CA PRO A 292 -51.55 -46.95 -7.75
C PRO A 292 -51.69 -47.43 -6.29
N GLY A 293 -52.41 -46.66 -5.47
CA GLY A 293 -52.67 -46.94 -4.06
C GLY A 293 -52.73 -45.65 -3.26
N ASP A 294 -53.87 -44.95 -3.30
CA ASP A 294 -54.03 -43.61 -2.72
C ASP A 294 -54.63 -43.63 -1.31
N ALA A 295 -53.99 -42.94 -0.35
CA ALA A 295 -54.58 -42.59 0.93
C ALA A 295 -53.92 -41.35 1.57
N LEU A 296 -54.75 -40.31 1.75
CA LEU A 296 -54.61 -39.13 2.63
C LEU A 296 -53.51 -38.05 2.44
N ASP A 297 -53.95 -36.84 2.79
CA ASP A 297 -53.27 -35.69 3.40
C ASP A 297 -52.16 -34.92 2.65
N SER A 298 -52.64 -33.92 1.91
CA SER A 298 -52.12 -32.56 1.98
C SER A 298 -53.26 -31.55 1.71
N LEU A 299 -52.99 -30.26 1.94
CA LEU A 299 -53.91 -29.11 1.91
C LEU A 299 -54.73 -28.93 3.22
N LEU A 300 -54.86 -27.73 3.80
CA LEU A 300 -54.39 -26.41 3.36
C LEU A 300 -54.18 -25.45 4.56
N THR A 301 -53.34 -24.43 4.38
CA THR A 301 -53.41 -23.20 5.18
C THR A 301 -53.16 -22.01 4.26
N THR A 302 -54.24 -21.30 3.92
CA THR A 302 -54.20 -19.97 3.29
C THR A 302 -55.34 -19.17 3.90
N SER A 303 -55.09 -17.91 4.25
CA SER A 303 -56.10 -17.07 4.91
C SER A 303 -55.94 -15.61 4.53
N LEU A 304 -57.03 -15.00 4.07
CA LEU A 304 -57.42 -13.58 4.27
C LEU A 304 -58.77 -13.35 3.57
N GLY A 305 -59.82 -13.07 4.35
CA GLY A 305 -61.20 -12.86 3.88
C GLY A 305 -62.13 -12.51 5.04
N TYR A 306 -63.06 -11.57 4.85
CA TYR A 306 -63.73 -10.79 5.91
C TYR A 306 -65.23 -11.11 6.11
N LYS A 307 -65.82 -10.61 7.22
CA LYS A 307 -67.27 -10.41 7.55
C LYS A 307 -68.08 -11.65 8.02
N GLU A 308 -68.72 -11.63 9.22
CA GLU A 308 -70.06 -11.10 9.63
C GLU A 308 -71.25 -11.97 9.10
N THR A 309 -72.31 -12.37 9.85
CA THR A 309 -72.88 -11.97 11.18
C THR A 309 -73.92 -13.00 11.72
N LEU A 310 -74.29 -12.90 13.02
CA LEU A 310 -75.60 -13.24 13.69
C LEU A 310 -76.04 -14.71 13.98
N ASN A 311 -76.57 -14.89 15.22
CA ASN A 311 -77.71 -15.73 15.71
C ASN A 311 -77.77 -17.27 15.47
N THR A 312 -78.26 -18.16 16.37
CA THR A 312 -78.44 -18.24 17.86
C THR A 312 -78.59 -19.77 18.21
N GLU A 313 -79.33 -20.45 19.13
CA GLU A 313 -80.22 -20.33 20.34
C GLU A 313 -80.43 -21.81 20.83
N ASP A 314 -80.73 -22.26 22.06
CA ASP A 314 -80.53 -21.92 23.49
C ASP A 314 -80.33 -23.27 24.25
N GLY A 315 -79.87 -23.29 25.52
CA GLY A 315 -79.87 -24.52 26.33
C GLY A 315 -78.93 -24.54 27.55
N GLN A 316 -79.29 -23.80 28.62
CA GLN A 316 -79.66 -24.33 29.95
C GLN A 316 -78.92 -25.60 30.48
N SER A 317 -78.35 -25.69 31.70
CA SER A 317 -78.57 -24.89 32.94
C SER A 317 -77.37 -24.83 33.92
N LYS A 318 -77.40 -23.78 34.76
CA LYS A 318 -77.16 -23.67 36.24
C LYS A 318 -76.93 -24.99 37.03
N VAL A 319 -76.32 -25.10 38.23
CA VAL A 319 -75.61 -24.23 39.25
C VAL A 319 -75.00 -25.20 40.31
N GLY A 320 -74.02 -24.89 41.18
CA GLY A 320 -73.15 -23.70 41.30
C GLY A 320 -72.80 -23.30 42.76
N THR A 321 -71.51 -23.33 43.12
CA THR A 321 -70.83 -22.74 44.33
C THR A 321 -70.98 -23.37 45.73
N GLU A 322 -69.84 -23.35 46.45
CA GLU A 322 -69.61 -23.42 47.91
C GLU A 322 -69.97 -24.67 48.74
N GLU A 323 -68.95 -25.22 49.42
CA GLU A 323 -69.11 -25.96 50.68
C GLU A 323 -68.33 -25.25 51.80
N THR A 324 -68.97 -25.05 52.95
CA THR A 324 -68.32 -24.84 54.26
C THR A 324 -68.88 -25.85 55.27
N PRO A 325 -68.09 -26.28 56.26
CA PRO A 325 -68.36 -27.53 56.97
C PRO A 325 -69.45 -27.40 58.04
N TYR A 326 -70.22 -28.48 58.25
CA TYR A 326 -71.08 -28.60 59.42
C TYR A 326 -70.85 -29.90 60.20
N THR A 327 -71.01 -29.82 61.51
CA THR A 327 -70.65 -30.88 62.46
C THR A 327 -71.75 -31.94 62.59
N GLY A 328 -71.35 -33.21 62.67
CA GLY A 328 -72.27 -34.34 62.65
C GLY A 328 -73.12 -34.54 63.91
N ARG A 329 -74.10 -35.44 63.79
CA ARG A 329 -74.78 -36.10 64.91
C ARG A 329 -75.00 -37.56 64.54
N THR A 330 -74.52 -38.47 65.38
CA THR A 330 -74.73 -39.91 65.22
C THR A 330 -76.18 -40.28 65.57
N VAL A 331 -76.87 -40.94 64.65
CA VAL A 331 -78.11 -41.68 64.93
C VAL A 331 -77.89 -43.10 64.44
N ASP A 332 -77.88 -44.05 65.37
CA ASP A 332 -77.56 -45.44 65.08
C ASP A 332 -78.82 -46.17 64.56
N LEU A 333 -78.78 -46.64 63.31
CA LEU A 333 -79.93 -47.19 62.57
C LEU A 333 -79.69 -48.63 62.09
N SER A 334 -78.75 -49.35 62.73
CA SER A 334 -78.30 -50.69 62.36
C SER A 334 -79.34 -51.84 62.52
N GLY A 335 -80.65 -51.55 62.61
CA GLY A 335 -81.65 -52.53 63.08
C GLY A 335 -82.94 -52.72 62.26
N LEU A 336 -83.31 -51.82 61.32
CA LEU A 336 -84.66 -51.83 60.71
C LEU A 336 -84.73 -51.61 59.19
N LEU A 337 -83.60 -51.68 58.48
CA LEU A 337 -83.58 -51.59 57.02
C LEU A 337 -83.57 -52.98 56.38
N SER A 338 -84.67 -53.34 55.73
CA SER A 338 -84.75 -54.54 54.90
C SER A 338 -83.70 -54.49 53.78
N ALA A 339 -83.05 -55.62 53.51
CA ALA A 339 -82.09 -55.75 52.40
C ALA A 339 -82.70 -55.30 51.05
N GLN A 340 -84.00 -55.50 50.86
CA GLN A 340 -84.75 -55.08 49.67
C GLN A 340 -84.76 -53.55 49.46
N ALA A 341 -84.63 -52.75 50.52
CA ALA A 341 -84.60 -51.30 50.46
C ALA A 341 -83.17 -50.73 50.38
N LEU A 342 -82.17 -51.50 50.84
CA LEU A 342 -80.76 -51.12 50.78
C LEU A 342 -80.06 -51.55 49.47
N ALA A 343 -80.47 -52.65 48.85
CA ALA A 343 -79.84 -53.14 47.62
C ALA A 343 -79.78 -52.07 46.51
N PRO A 344 -80.87 -51.36 46.14
CA PRO A 344 -80.79 -50.32 45.11
C PRO A 344 -79.87 -49.15 45.45
N LEU A 345 -79.62 -48.89 46.75
CA LEU A 345 -78.68 -47.88 47.21
C LEU A 345 -77.23 -48.38 47.06
N PHE A 346 -76.97 -49.65 47.39
CA PHE A 346 -75.66 -50.27 47.16
C PHE A 346 -75.35 -50.42 45.67
N ASP A 347 -76.34 -50.79 44.85
CA ASP A 347 -76.23 -50.84 43.39
C ASP A 347 -75.84 -49.45 42.83
N ALA A 348 -76.58 -48.40 43.21
CA ALA A 348 -76.26 -47.02 42.80
C ALA A 348 -74.89 -46.52 43.33
N TYR A 349 -74.47 -46.93 44.53
CA TYR A 349 -73.10 -46.65 45.03
C TYR A 349 -72.03 -47.39 44.22
N GLN A 350 -72.31 -48.61 43.77
CA GLN A 350 -71.38 -49.42 42.99
C GLN A 350 -71.31 -48.95 41.54
N GLU A 351 -72.42 -48.52 40.94
CA GLU A 351 -72.45 -47.77 39.67
C GLU A 351 -71.63 -46.48 39.79
N ASN A 352 -71.83 -45.68 40.84
CA ASN A 352 -71.08 -44.44 41.03
C ASN A 352 -69.57 -44.66 41.29
N LEU A 353 -69.18 -45.80 41.84
CA LEU A 353 -67.77 -46.23 41.91
C LEU A 353 -67.24 -46.61 40.53
N GLN A 354 -67.99 -47.39 39.74
CA GLN A 354 -67.62 -47.76 38.37
C GLN A 354 -67.51 -46.55 37.43
N GLU A 355 -68.40 -45.56 37.58
CA GLU A 355 -68.30 -44.26 36.88
C GLU A 355 -67.01 -43.53 37.25
N LYS A 356 -66.64 -43.48 38.53
CA LYS A 356 -65.40 -42.84 39.01
C LYS A 356 -64.16 -43.57 38.52
N ASP A 357 -64.14 -44.90 38.56
CA ASP A 357 -63.04 -45.71 38.05
C ASP A 357 -62.89 -45.53 36.52
N THR A 358 -64.00 -45.47 35.79
CA THR A 358 -64.01 -45.16 34.35
C THR A 358 -63.48 -43.76 34.06
N LEU A 359 -63.89 -42.76 34.86
CA LEU A 359 -63.42 -41.38 34.74
C LEU A 359 -61.92 -41.24 35.07
N ILE A 360 -61.42 -41.99 36.06
CA ILE A 360 -60.00 -42.08 36.37
C ILE A 360 -59.24 -42.67 35.18
N LEU A 361 -59.68 -43.80 34.62
CA LEU A 361 -59.05 -44.44 33.46
C LEU A 361 -58.99 -43.51 32.23
N ASP A 362 -60.06 -42.76 31.94
CA ASP A 362 -60.05 -41.79 30.85
C ASP A 362 -59.18 -40.55 31.15
N TYR A 363 -59.04 -40.12 32.41
CA TYR A 363 -58.06 -39.09 32.79
C TYR A 363 -56.62 -39.58 32.70
N GLU A 364 -56.31 -40.82 33.11
CA GLU A 364 -54.98 -41.42 32.96
C GLU A 364 -54.59 -41.54 31.49
N LYS A 365 -55.52 -41.98 30.64
CA LYS A 365 -55.38 -42.08 29.18
C LYS A 365 -55.20 -40.71 28.53
N GLN A 366 -55.93 -39.68 28.96
CA GLN A 366 -55.70 -38.29 28.54
C GLN A 366 -54.31 -37.79 28.99
N PHE A 367 -53.90 -38.09 30.22
CA PHE A 367 -52.59 -37.72 30.76
C PHE A 367 -51.45 -38.40 30.00
N GLU A 368 -51.59 -39.68 29.61
CA GLU A 368 -50.66 -40.35 28.71
C GLU A 368 -50.53 -39.63 27.35
N VAL A 369 -51.65 -39.23 26.74
CA VAL A 369 -51.66 -38.52 25.45
C VAL A 369 -50.98 -37.15 25.59
N ILE A 370 -51.24 -36.41 26.66
CA ILE A 370 -50.59 -35.13 26.96
C ILE A 370 -49.09 -35.33 27.20
N ASN A 371 -48.68 -36.36 27.94
CA ASN A 371 -47.29 -36.70 28.23
C ASN A 371 -46.53 -37.10 26.95
N LYS A 372 -47.16 -37.88 26.05
CA LYS A 372 -46.62 -38.23 24.72
C LYS A 372 -46.43 -36.97 23.85
N LYS A 373 -47.44 -36.10 23.76
CA LYS A 373 -47.35 -34.80 23.05
C LYS A 373 -46.28 -33.88 23.65
N SER A 374 -46.18 -33.80 24.98
CA SER A 374 -45.18 -32.99 25.69
C SER A 374 -43.75 -33.46 25.37
N LYS A 375 -43.50 -34.78 25.38
CA LYS A 375 -42.21 -35.36 24.98
C LYS A 375 -41.85 -35.07 23.52
N GLN A 376 -42.82 -35.11 22.61
CA GLN A 376 -42.63 -34.71 21.21
C GLN A 376 -42.27 -33.21 21.10
N ILE A 377 -43.03 -32.33 21.75
CA ILE A 377 -42.76 -30.88 21.75
C ILE A 377 -41.36 -30.57 22.31
N VAL A 378 -40.90 -31.30 23.34
CA VAL A 378 -39.54 -31.16 23.88
C VAL A 378 -38.46 -31.64 22.89
N SER A 379 -38.71 -32.73 22.14
CA SER A 379 -37.75 -33.22 21.13
C SER A 379 -37.67 -32.29 19.91
N GLU A 380 -38.81 -31.75 19.46
CA GLU A 380 -38.90 -30.77 18.38
C GLU A 380 -38.23 -29.45 18.77
N ASN A 381 -38.50 -28.92 19.97
CA ASN A 381 -37.82 -27.72 20.48
C ASN A 381 -36.30 -27.92 20.59
N LYS A 382 -35.82 -29.11 20.97
CA LYS A 382 -34.38 -29.41 20.95
C LYS A 382 -33.81 -29.36 19.53
N ILE A 383 -34.47 -30.01 18.56
CA ILE A 383 -34.06 -30.00 17.15
C ILE A 383 -34.05 -28.57 16.59
N LEU A 384 -35.04 -27.74 16.92
CA LEU A 384 -35.08 -26.33 16.54
C LEU A 384 -33.94 -25.53 17.20
N THR A 385 -33.68 -25.75 18.50
CA THR A 385 -32.57 -25.11 19.23
C THR A 385 -31.21 -25.45 18.62
N ASP A 386 -31.00 -26.71 18.23
CA ASP A 386 -29.73 -27.13 17.62
C ASP A 386 -29.60 -26.64 16.15
N LYS A 387 -30.71 -26.50 15.41
CA LYS A 387 -30.74 -25.81 14.10
C LYS A 387 -30.40 -24.32 14.22
N VAL A 388 -30.95 -23.61 15.22
CA VAL A 388 -30.66 -22.18 15.46
C VAL A 388 -29.15 -21.98 15.68
N LYS A 389 -28.51 -22.79 16.53
CA LYS A 389 -27.05 -22.74 16.73
C LYS A 389 -26.26 -22.93 15.44
N SER A 390 -26.64 -23.89 14.60
CA SER A 390 -25.99 -24.12 13.29
C SER A 390 -26.05 -22.87 12.41
N ILE A 391 -27.22 -22.22 12.36
CA ILE A 391 -27.42 -20.98 11.59
C ILE A 391 -26.63 -19.81 12.21
N GLU A 392 -26.53 -19.72 13.53
CA GLU A 392 -25.71 -18.72 14.22
C GLU A 392 -24.21 -18.90 13.92
N GLU A 393 -23.70 -20.14 13.94
CA GLU A 393 -22.32 -20.48 13.58
C GLU A 393 -22.02 -20.17 12.10
N GLU A 394 -22.91 -20.56 11.18
CA GLU A 394 -22.82 -20.22 9.76
C GLU A 394 -22.83 -18.69 9.53
N LEU A 395 -23.73 -17.97 10.21
CA LEU A 395 -23.85 -16.51 10.12
C LEU A 395 -22.62 -15.79 10.68
N VAL A 396 -21.99 -16.33 11.73
CA VAL A 396 -20.67 -15.86 12.20
C VAL A 396 -19.58 -16.13 11.15
N GLY A 397 -19.57 -17.31 10.53
CA GLY A 397 -18.65 -17.65 9.43
C GLY A 397 -18.80 -16.73 8.22
N VAL A 398 -20.03 -16.46 7.78
CA VAL A 398 -20.33 -15.52 6.68
C VAL A 398 -19.91 -14.10 7.04
N ARG A 399 -20.14 -13.63 8.27
CA ARG A 399 -19.67 -12.31 8.74
C ARG A 399 -18.14 -12.20 8.77
N GLN A 400 -17.42 -13.28 9.10
CA GLN A 400 -15.96 -13.31 9.03
C GLN A 400 -15.46 -13.30 7.57
N SER A 401 -16.09 -14.11 6.70
CA SER A 401 -15.79 -14.16 5.27
C SER A 401 -16.01 -12.80 4.59
N TYR A 402 -17.12 -12.13 4.89
CA TYR A 402 -17.41 -10.78 4.38
C TYR A 402 -16.37 -9.74 4.83
N LYS A 403 -15.94 -9.77 6.11
CA LYS A 403 -14.87 -8.89 6.60
C LYS A 403 -13.55 -9.15 5.88
N LYS A 404 -13.19 -10.41 5.64
CA LYS A 404 -11.99 -10.78 4.87
C LYS A 404 -12.07 -10.27 3.43
N LEU A 405 -13.19 -10.49 2.75
CA LEU A 405 -13.43 -10.03 1.38
C LEU A 405 -13.38 -8.48 1.26
N LEU A 406 -13.86 -7.77 2.27
CA LEU A 406 -13.82 -6.31 2.33
C LEU A 406 -12.36 -5.79 2.44
N VAL A 407 -11.55 -6.39 3.30
CA VAL A 407 -10.11 -6.08 3.39
C VAL A 407 -9.38 -6.44 2.09
N GLU A 408 -9.67 -7.61 1.50
CA GLU A 408 -9.08 -8.02 0.21
C GLU A 408 -9.41 -7.03 -0.91
N LYS A 409 -10.65 -6.53 -0.94
CA LYS A 409 -11.08 -5.47 -1.87
C LYS A 409 -10.33 -4.15 -1.61
N GLU A 410 -10.23 -3.71 -0.36
CA GLU A 410 -9.50 -2.49 0.00
C GLU A 410 -8.02 -2.57 -0.41
N THR A 411 -7.35 -3.71 -0.18
CA THR A 411 -5.99 -3.93 -0.67
C THR A 411 -5.89 -3.90 -2.20
N ALA A 412 -6.83 -4.52 -2.92
CA ALA A 412 -6.83 -4.53 -4.38
C ALA A 412 -7.15 -3.16 -5.00
N ASP A 413 -7.96 -2.33 -4.33
CA ASP A 413 -8.24 -0.95 -4.75
C ASP A 413 -7.02 -0.04 -4.50
N ILE A 414 -6.27 -0.24 -3.40
CA ILE A 414 -4.97 0.42 -3.13
C ILE A 414 -3.92 0.00 -4.16
N GLU A 415 -3.76 -1.30 -4.42
CA GLU A 415 -2.83 -1.80 -5.44
C GLU A 415 -3.12 -1.18 -6.80
N ARG A 416 -4.39 -1.16 -7.23
CA ARG A 416 -4.82 -0.52 -8.49
C ARG A 416 -4.46 0.96 -8.52
N ALA A 417 -4.67 1.71 -7.44
CA ALA A 417 -4.29 3.12 -7.35
C ALA A 417 -2.76 3.30 -7.53
N THR A 418 -1.92 2.51 -6.86
CA THR A 418 -0.45 2.60 -7.03
C THR A 418 0.03 2.20 -8.43
N LEU A 419 -0.69 1.31 -9.13
CA LEU A 419 -0.38 0.94 -10.51
C LEU A 419 -0.77 2.04 -11.51
N VAL A 420 -1.93 2.69 -11.33
CA VAL A 420 -2.33 3.85 -12.12
C VAL A 420 -1.34 5.01 -11.91
N GLU A 421 -1.02 5.34 -10.67
CA GLU A 421 -0.08 6.43 -10.34
C GLU A 421 1.36 6.16 -10.83
N ARG A 422 1.76 4.90 -10.98
CA ARG A 422 3.02 4.52 -11.66
C ARG A 422 2.92 4.67 -13.18
N ALA A 423 1.78 4.32 -13.78
CA ALA A 423 1.55 4.48 -15.21
C ALA A 423 1.51 5.97 -15.61
N GLU A 424 0.81 6.83 -14.86
CA GLU A 424 0.75 8.28 -15.10
C GLU A 424 2.12 8.96 -14.99
N ARG A 425 2.95 8.59 -14.01
CA ARG A 425 4.36 9.05 -13.93
C ARG A 425 5.19 8.57 -15.13
N ALA A 426 4.98 7.34 -15.60
CA ALA A 426 5.69 6.81 -16.75
C ALA A 426 5.26 7.50 -18.06
N GLU A 427 3.97 7.80 -18.22
CA GLU A 427 3.43 8.56 -19.34
C GLU A 427 3.95 10.01 -19.34
N SER A 428 4.05 10.65 -18.17
CA SER A 428 4.61 12.01 -18.04
C SER A 428 6.08 12.05 -18.43
N LYS A 429 6.91 11.14 -17.89
CA LYS A 429 8.33 11.00 -18.27
C LYS A 429 8.53 10.57 -19.73
N LEU A 430 7.52 9.99 -20.38
CA LEU A 430 7.54 9.71 -21.81
C LEU A 430 7.27 10.97 -22.64
N LYS A 431 6.32 11.82 -22.22
CA LYS A 431 6.02 13.12 -22.85
C LYS A 431 7.20 14.08 -22.75
N GLU A 432 7.79 14.23 -21.57
CA GLU A 432 9.03 15.00 -21.37
C GLU A 432 10.15 14.57 -22.34
N VAL A 433 10.27 13.27 -22.61
CA VAL A 433 11.25 12.72 -23.55
C VAL A 433 10.87 12.98 -25.01
N TYR A 434 9.58 12.97 -25.37
CA TYR A 434 9.13 13.37 -26.71
C TYR A 434 9.35 14.86 -26.96
N GLU A 435 8.96 15.73 -26.03
CA GLU A 435 9.17 17.18 -26.08
C GLU A 435 10.65 17.50 -26.27
N LEU A 436 11.56 16.86 -25.52
CA LEU A 436 13.01 17.01 -25.69
C LEU A 436 13.55 16.51 -27.05
N TYR A 437 12.88 15.54 -27.70
CA TYR A 437 13.24 15.14 -29.06
C TYR A 437 12.71 16.13 -30.12
N GLU A 438 11.49 16.65 -29.93
CA GLU A 438 10.91 17.69 -30.80
C GLU A 438 11.72 18.99 -30.72
N ASP A 439 12.18 19.38 -29.54
CA ASP A 439 13.13 20.49 -29.34
C ASP A 439 14.49 20.23 -30.00
N LYS A 440 15.08 19.02 -29.84
CA LYS A 440 16.36 18.69 -30.48
C LYS A 440 16.25 18.73 -32.01
N ILE A 441 15.17 18.22 -32.58
CA ILE A 441 14.89 18.30 -34.03
C ILE A 441 14.69 19.75 -34.46
N SER A 442 13.94 20.54 -33.68
CA SER A 442 13.73 21.97 -33.94
C SER A 442 15.02 22.80 -33.86
N SER A 443 15.97 22.41 -33.02
CA SER A 443 17.31 23.01 -33.04
C SER A 443 18.09 22.60 -34.27
N MET A 444 18.21 21.29 -34.55
CA MET A 444 18.94 20.78 -35.72
C MET A 444 18.42 21.38 -37.04
N MET A 445 17.13 21.67 -37.15
CA MET A 445 16.55 22.42 -38.28
C MET A 445 17.14 23.83 -38.41
N ARG A 446 17.17 24.61 -37.32
CA ARG A 446 17.75 25.97 -37.30
C ARG A 446 19.26 25.96 -37.55
N ASP A 447 19.94 24.95 -37.02
CA ASP A 447 21.39 24.75 -37.19
C ASP A 447 21.69 24.41 -38.66
N TYR A 448 20.95 23.48 -39.26
CA TYR A 448 21.02 23.13 -40.68
C TYR A 448 20.74 24.33 -41.59
N GLU A 449 19.66 25.07 -41.36
CA GLU A 449 19.38 26.29 -42.14
C GLU A 449 20.51 27.32 -42.02
N THR A 450 21.17 27.41 -40.86
CA THR A 450 22.24 28.39 -40.62
C THR A 450 23.52 27.97 -41.34
N VAL A 451 23.94 26.70 -41.21
CA VAL A 451 25.05 26.13 -42.00
C VAL A 451 24.77 26.22 -43.50
N HIS A 452 23.52 26.04 -43.93
CA HIS A 452 23.12 26.21 -45.33
C HIS A 452 23.26 27.68 -45.80
N ARG A 453 22.77 28.65 -45.01
CA ARG A 453 22.96 30.10 -45.28
C ARG A 453 24.44 30.49 -45.32
N GLU A 454 25.25 29.96 -44.41
CA GLU A 454 26.70 30.18 -44.36
C GLU A 454 27.43 29.54 -45.54
N TYR A 455 27.10 28.30 -45.91
CA TYR A 455 27.67 27.60 -47.07
C TYR A 455 27.46 28.38 -48.37
N PHE A 456 26.25 28.87 -48.63
CA PHE A 456 26.00 29.72 -49.81
C PHE A 456 26.75 31.06 -49.74
N THR A 457 26.91 31.64 -48.55
CA THR A 457 27.72 32.85 -48.36
C THR A 457 29.20 32.59 -48.66
N VAL A 458 29.77 31.52 -48.10
CA VAL A 458 31.17 31.12 -48.30
C VAL A 458 31.42 30.77 -49.76
N LYS A 459 30.53 30.00 -50.40
CA LYS A 459 30.62 29.66 -51.84
C LYS A 459 30.69 30.93 -52.70
N ASN A 460 29.80 31.89 -52.49
CA ASN A 460 29.82 33.16 -53.23
C ASN A 460 31.13 33.95 -52.97
N THR A 461 31.66 33.95 -51.74
CA THR A 461 32.96 34.58 -51.46
C THR A 461 34.15 33.84 -52.06
N LEU A 462 34.08 32.51 -52.18
CA LEU A 462 35.10 31.68 -52.83
C LEU A 462 35.12 31.95 -54.33
N GLU A 463 33.97 31.97 -54.99
CA GLU A 463 33.84 32.32 -56.41
C GLU A 463 34.40 33.74 -56.69
N ILE A 464 34.13 34.71 -55.81
CA ILE A 464 34.74 36.05 -55.88
C ILE A 464 36.26 36.02 -55.63
N ALA A 465 36.75 35.12 -54.77
CA ALA A 465 38.18 34.97 -54.47
C ALA A 465 38.95 34.27 -55.59
N GLU A 466 38.38 33.23 -56.22
CA GLU A 466 38.94 32.52 -57.38
C GLU A 466 39.07 33.46 -58.59
N ASN A 467 38.04 34.26 -58.87
CA ASN A 467 38.09 35.31 -59.88
C ASN A 467 39.21 36.34 -59.61
N LYS A 468 39.47 36.69 -58.34
CA LYS A 468 40.61 37.55 -57.95
C LYS A 468 41.96 36.82 -57.99
N LEU A 469 42.00 35.52 -57.69
CA LEU A 469 43.22 34.73 -57.73
C LEU A 469 43.69 34.54 -59.17
N ALA A 470 42.79 34.29 -60.11
CA ALA A 470 43.09 34.26 -61.54
C ALA A 470 43.69 35.60 -62.04
N GLN A 471 43.17 36.74 -61.56
CA GLN A 471 43.74 38.07 -61.83
C GLN A 471 45.14 38.25 -61.19
N LEU A 472 45.35 37.72 -59.98
CA LEU A 472 46.62 37.85 -59.25
C LEU A 472 47.71 36.89 -59.76
N ASP A 473 47.40 35.67 -60.17
CA ASP A 473 48.41 34.74 -60.67
C ASP A 473 48.87 35.12 -62.09
N ALA A 474 48.01 35.75 -62.89
CA ALA A 474 48.41 36.45 -64.12
C ALA A 474 49.43 37.60 -63.88
N MET A 475 49.45 38.18 -62.66
CA MET A 475 50.45 39.17 -62.23
C MET A 475 51.67 38.52 -61.54
N ARG A 476 51.45 37.43 -60.78
CA ARG A 476 52.48 36.72 -60.01
C ARG A 476 53.47 35.97 -60.89
N ALA A 477 53.04 35.51 -62.07
CA ALA A 477 53.88 34.90 -63.11
C ALA A 477 55.05 35.79 -63.61
N ARG A 478 55.19 37.03 -63.10
CA ARG A 478 56.22 38.00 -63.48
C ARG A 478 57.25 38.36 -62.39
N THR A 479 57.10 37.95 -61.12
CA THR A 479 57.67 38.77 -60.01
C THR A 479 58.37 38.13 -58.80
N VAL A 480 58.46 36.81 -58.59
CA VAL A 480 59.03 36.24 -57.32
C VAL A 480 60.13 35.17 -57.51
N PRO A 481 61.39 35.41 -57.05
CA PRO A 481 62.48 34.41 -57.04
C PRO A 481 62.41 33.36 -55.92
N ALA A 482 63.02 32.19 -56.16
CA ALA A 482 62.84 30.97 -55.35
C ALA A 482 63.53 30.94 -53.95
N ASP A 483 64.69 31.58 -53.78
CA ASP A 483 65.49 31.56 -52.53
C ASP A 483 64.69 31.96 -51.27
N MET A 484 63.75 32.91 -51.43
CA MET A 484 62.83 33.35 -50.38
C MET A 484 61.84 32.28 -49.89
N HIS A 485 61.61 31.20 -50.64
CA HIS A 485 60.77 30.07 -50.23
C HIS A 485 61.54 29.05 -49.39
N GLU A 486 62.78 28.74 -49.76
CA GLU A 486 63.58 27.67 -49.13
C GLU A 486 63.86 27.97 -47.65
N ARG A 487 64.30 29.20 -47.35
CA ARG A 487 64.56 29.65 -45.96
C ARG A 487 63.31 29.63 -45.07
N ARG A 488 62.11 29.78 -45.66
CA ARG A 488 60.83 29.68 -44.94
C ARG A 488 60.49 28.22 -44.64
N LEU A 489 60.72 27.31 -45.59
CA LEU A 489 60.55 25.86 -45.37
C LEU A 489 61.46 25.36 -44.24
N ASP A 490 62.72 25.82 -44.16
CA ASP A 490 63.65 25.45 -43.09
C ASP A 490 63.34 26.06 -41.72
N HIS A 491 62.51 27.10 -41.65
CA HIS A 491 61.92 27.54 -40.39
C HIS A 491 60.77 26.62 -39.97
N CYS A 492 59.88 26.25 -40.90
CA CYS A 492 58.77 25.34 -40.65
C CYS A 492 59.23 23.92 -40.25
N LYS A 493 60.31 23.39 -40.84
CA LYS A 493 60.90 22.09 -40.46
C LYS A 493 61.29 22.06 -38.97
N ARG A 494 62.02 23.07 -38.50
CA ARG A 494 62.44 23.19 -37.09
C ARG A 494 61.26 23.33 -36.13
N LEU A 495 60.25 24.14 -36.50
CA LEU A 495 59.03 24.28 -35.69
C LEU A 495 58.27 22.94 -35.57
N LEU A 496 58.24 22.14 -36.63
CA LEU A 496 57.63 20.80 -36.64
C LEU A 496 58.42 19.80 -35.78
N GLU A 497 59.75 19.87 -35.75
CA GLU A 497 60.61 19.04 -34.89
C GLU A 497 60.44 19.39 -33.41
N GLU A 498 60.37 20.68 -33.09
CA GLU A 498 60.12 21.16 -31.72
C GLU A 498 58.72 20.77 -31.22
N LEU A 499 57.69 20.90 -32.06
CA LEU A 499 56.33 20.41 -31.76
C LEU A 499 56.28 18.89 -31.57
N LYS A 500 57.02 18.11 -32.37
CA LYS A 500 57.14 16.65 -32.18
C LYS A 500 57.80 16.30 -30.85
N HIS A 501 58.83 17.03 -30.44
CA HIS A 501 59.49 16.80 -29.15
C HIS A 501 58.56 17.15 -27.99
N GLN A 502 57.87 18.30 -28.03
CA GLN A 502 56.88 18.69 -27.03
C GLN A 502 55.73 17.67 -26.92
N TYR A 503 55.20 17.18 -28.05
CA TYR A 503 54.19 16.12 -28.06
C TYR A 503 54.71 14.80 -27.47
N GLY A 504 55.97 14.42 -27.76
CA GLY A 504 56.61 13.25 -27.15
C GLY A 504 56.66 13.33 -25.63
N MET A 505 57.17 14.45 -25.10
CA MET A 505 57.25 14.72 -23.65
C MET A 505 55.86 14.75 -22.99
N GLU A 506 54.84 15.30 -23.66
CA GLU A 506 53.48 15.33 -23.13
C GLU A 506 52.82 13.94 -23.16
N SER A 507 53.08 13.15 -24.21
CA SER A 507 52.60 11.78 -24.36
C SER A 507 53.20 10.86 -23.28
N GLU A 508 54.50 10.94 -23.02
CA GLU A 508 55.18 10.19 -21.95
C GLU A 508 54.62 10.56 -20.57
N ARG A 509 54.46 11.87 -20.29
CA ARG A 509 53.86 12.36 -19.04
C ARG A 509 52.42 11.88 -18.83
N LYS A 510 51.62 11.84 -19.90
CA LYS A 510 50.26 11.26 -19.88
C LYS A 510 50.31 9.74 -19.67
N GLY A 511 51.26 9.04 -20.29
CA GLY A 511 51.51 7.61 -20.10
C GLY A 511 51.83 7.25 -18.65
N GLU A 512 52.73 7.98 -18.00
CA GLU A 512 52.98 7.85 -16.56
C GLU A 512 51.72 8.05 -15.72
N GLN A 513 50.93 9.08 -16.02
CA GLN A 513 49.72 9.39 -15.26
C GLN A 513 48.66 8.29 -15.42
N VAL A 514 48.48 7.75 -16.63
CA VAL A 514 47.61 6.59 -16.89
C VAL A 514 48.13 5.32 -16.18
N SER A 515 49.45 5.10 -16.14
CA SER A 515 50.06 3.98 -15.41
C SER A 515 49.76 4.08 -13.90
N LYS A 516 50.01 5.26 -13.30
CA LYS A 516 49.74 5.54 -11.88
C LYS A 516 48.26 5.39 -11.52
N MET A 517 47.34 5.82 -12.39
CA MET A 517 45.89 5.61 -12.21
C MET A 517 45.49 4.14 -12.35
N THR A 518 46.07 3.40 -13.28
CA THR A 518 45.81 1.95 -13.46
C THR A 518 46.26 1.15 -12.23
N GLU A 519 47.41 1.47 -11.64
CA GLU A 519 47.89 0.83 -10.41
C GLU A 519 47.00 1.14 -9.20
N GLN A 520 46.55 2.39 -9.04
CA GLN A 520 45.58 2.77 -8.00
C GLN A 520 44.24 2.03 -8.17
N LEU A 521 43.75 1.91 -9.41
CA LEU A 521 42.52 1.18 -9.72
C LEU A 521 42.65 -0.30 -9.31
N LYS A 522 43.75 -0.96 -9.67
CA LYS A 522 44.03 -2.35 -9.27
C LYS A 522 44.08 -2.52 -7.75
N VAL A 523 44.70 -1.58 -7.03
CA VAL A 523 44.73 -1.58 -5.55
C VAL A 523 43.33 -1.41 -4.93
N VAL A 524 42.39 -0.76 -5.63
CA VAL A 524 40.97 -0.70 -5.21
C VAL A 524 40.24 -2.00 -5.55
N GLU A 525 40.48 -2.61 -6.71
CA GLU A 525 39.93 -3.94 -7.05
C GLU A 525 40.38 -5.03 -6.06
N ASP A 526 41.66 -5.04 -5.69
CA ASP A 526 42.24 -5.95 -4.67
C ASP A 526 41.67 -5.72 -3.25
N LYS A 527 41.07 -4.56 -2.99
CA LYS A 527 40.32 -4.29 -1.73
C LYS A 527 38.86 -4.73 -1.85
N CYS A 528 38.19 -4.38 -2.96
CA CYS A 528 36.80 -4.76 -3.22
C CYS A 528 36.62 -6.28 -3.24
N THR A 529 37.53 -7.01 -3.89
CA THR A 529 37.51 -8.48 -3.92
C THR A 529 37.65 -9.12 -2.53
N LYS A 530 38.52 -8.60 -1.66
CA LYS A 530 38.64 -9.05 -0.26
C LYS A 530 37.37 -8.78 0.54
N VAL A 531 36.81 -7.57 0.45
CA VAL A 531 35.56 -7.20 1.12
C VAL A 531 34.38 -8.05 0.64
N LEU A 532 34.36 -8.48 -0.63
CA LEU A 532 33.37 -9.42 -1.16
C LEU A 532 33.55 -10.84 -0.59
N GLN A 533 34.79 -11.34 -0.48
CA GLN A 533 35.09 -12.63 0.15
C GLN A 533 34.70 -12.64 1.64
N GLU A 534 35.02 -11.59 2.38
CA GLU A 534 34.61 -11.41 3.79
C GLU A 534 33.08 -11.38 3.93
N ASN A 535 32.38 -10.64 3.07
CA ASN A 535 30.92 -10.62 3.03
C ASN A 535 30.31 -12.00 2.73
N GLN A 536 30.94 -12.80 1.87
CA GLN A 536 30.48 -14.15 1.57
C GLN A 536 30.67 -15.10 2.76
N GLY A 537 31.82 -15.04 3.44
CA GLY A 537 32.06 -15.78 4.68
C GLY A 537 31.06 -15.43 5.77
N LEU A 538 30.78 -14.14 5.99
CA LEU A 538 29.78 -13.67 6.96
C LEU A 538 28.35 -14.14 6.62
N LYS A 539 27.96 -14.17 5.34
CA LYS A 539 26.68 -14.73 4.90
C LYS A 539 26.56 -16.22 5.22
N GLU A 540 27.63 -16.99 5.00
CA GLU A 540 27.65 -18.40 5.38
C GLU A 540 27.59 -18.63 6.89
N GLU A 541 28.29 -17.82 7.69
CA GLU A 541 28.20 -17.86 9.16
C GLU A 541 26.78 -17.52 9.63
N LEU A 542 26.14 -16.50 9.06
CA LEU A 542 24.75 -16.15 9.36
C LEU A 542 23.79 -17.30 9.00
N GLU A 543 23.97 -17.96 7.86
CA GLU A 543 23.21 -19.17 7.53
C GLU A 543 23.42 -20.31 8.54
N LYS A 544 24.68 -20.57 8.95
CA LYS A 544 25.03 -21.59 9.95
C LYS A 544 24.36 -21.26 11.30
N ALA A 545 24.38 -19.99 11.73
CA ALA A 545 23.71 -19.50 12.93
C ALA A 545 22.18 -19.65 12.85
N LEU A 546 21.54 -19.25 11.74
CA LEU A 546 20.09 -19.38 11.54
C LEU A 546 19.65 -20.85 11.49
N LYS A 547 20.46 -21.74 10.91
CA LYS A 547 20.23 -23.20 10.96
C LYS A 547 20.28 -23.70 12.41
N ASN A 548 21.26 -23.27 13.22
CA ASN A 548 21.36 -23.60 14.64
C ASN A 548 20.17 -23.07 15.47
N VAL A 549 19.72 -21.83 15.26
CA VAL A 549 18.52 -21.28 15.92
C VAL A 549 17.27 -22.10 15.57
N ARG A 550 17.12 -22.55 14.33
CA ARG A 550 16.03 -23.46 13.92
C ARG A 550 16.11 -24.82 14.63
N LEU A 551 17.32 -25.37 14.82
CA LEU A 551 17.54 -26.60 15.59
C LEU A 551 17.20 -26.42 17.07
N TYR A 552 17.66 -25.35 17.72
CA TYR A 552 17.32 -25.05 19.11
C TYR A 552 15.80 -24.85 19.32
N ARG A 553 15.11 -24.17 18.38
CA ARG A 553 13.63 -24.05 18.41
C ARG A 553 12.94 -25.43 18.32
N LYS A 554 13.38 -26.32 17.42
CA LYS A 554 12.86 -27.70 17.32
C LYS A 554 13.13 -28.49 18.61
N ALA A 555 14.36 -28.45 19.13
CA ALA A 555 14.72 -29.10 20.39
C ALA A 555 13.86 -28.62 21.56
N ALA A 556 13.61 -27.31 21.69
CA ALA A 556 12.76 -26.74 22.73
C ALA A 556 11.28 -27.20 22.65
N VAL A 557 10.77 -27.56 21.46
CA VAL A 557 9.44 -28.22 21.34
C VAL A 557 9.50 -29.66 21.84
N ILE A 558 10.50 -30.43 21.42
CA ILE A 558 10.71 -31.84 21.84
C ILE A 558 10.89 -31.93 23.36
N PHE A 559 11.71 -31.06 23.96
CA PHE A 559 11.90 -31.00 25.41
C PHE A 559 10.63 -30.61 26.17
N ARG A 560 9.83 -29.66 25.68
CA ARG A 560 8.52 -29.34 26.27
C ARG A 560 7.57 -30.53 26.24
N GLN A 561 7.55 -31.30 25.14
CA GLN A 561 6.71 -32.50 25.05
C GLN A 561 7.23 -33.64 25.95
N ARG A 562 8.54 -33.89 26.00
CA ARG A 562 9.17 -34.83 26.95
C ARG A 562 8.86 -34.47 28.40
N LEU A 563 8.96 -33.19 28.76
CA LEU A 563 8.68 -32.67 30.10
C LEU A 563 7.19 -32.84 30.49
N LYS A 564 6.25 -32.51 29.59
CA LYS A 564 4.81 -32.77 29.78
C LYS A 564 4.56 -34.27 30.02
N SER A 565 5.09 -35.13 29.17
CA SER A 565 4.92 -36.59 29.27
C SER A 565 5.53 -37.18 30.54
N ALA A 566 6.71 -36.72 30.96
CA ALA A 566 7.35 -37.14 32.20
C ALA A 566 6.58 -36.67 33.44
N THR A 567 6.11 -35.41 33.44
CA THR A 567 5.26 -34.87 34.51
C THR A 567 3.96 -35.68 34.63
N ALA A 568 3.29 -35.99 33.51
CA ALA A 568 2.09 -36.83 33.51
C ALA A 568 2.36 -38.29 33.93
N ARG A 569 3.58 -38.82 33.79
CA ARG A 569 3.97 -40.10 34.41
C ARG A 569 4.11 -39.97 35.92
N VAL A 570 4.78 -38.92 36.42
CA VAL A 570 4.87 -38.62 37.86
C VAL A 570 3.49 -38.47 38.49
N THR A 571 2.56 -37.73 37.89
CA THR A 571 1.21 -37.55 38.44
C THR A 571 0.46 -38.88 38.57
N ARG A 572 0.55 -39.75 37.56
CA ARG A 572 -0.07 -41.09 37.57
C ARG A 572 0.60 -42.06 38.55
N ALA A 573 1.92 -42.04 38.65
CA ALA A 573 2.64 -42.82 39.66
C ALA A 573 2.29 -42.35 41.09
N ARG A 574 2.07 -41.04 41.29
CA ARG A 574 1.71 -40.45 42.59
C ARG A 574 0.27 -40.74 43.00
N THR A 575 -0.67 -40.87 42.07
CA THR A 575 -2.04 -41.35 42.37
C THR A 575 -2.10 -42.86 42.54
N SER A 576 -1.26 -43.63 41.84
CA SER A 576 -1.09 -45.07 42.03
C SER A 576 -0.50 -45.42 43.41
N ALA A 577 0.61 -44.78 43.79
CA ALA A 577 1.26 -44.98 45.11
C ALA A 577 0.34 -44.62 46.29
N ARG A 578 -0.55 -43.62 46.14
CA ARG A 578 -1.59 -43.30 47.14
C ARG A 578 -2.63 -44.42 47.34
N ARG A 579 -2.79 -45.33 46.37
CA ARG A 579 -3.68 -46.50 46.46
C ARG A 579 -2.91 -47.75 46.92
N ALA A 580 -1.71 -47.98 46.37
CA ALA A 580 -0.85 -49.10 46.71
C ALA A 580 0.11 -48.75 47.86
N LYS A 581 -0.40 -48.78 49.11
CA LYS A 581 0.30 -48.33 50.34
C LYS A 581 1.75 -48.82 50.52
N ASN A 582 2.11 -49.98 49.96
CA ASN A 582 3.39 -50.66 50.22
C ASN A 582 4.42 -50.59 49.07
N ASN A 583 4.15 -49.94 47.92
CA ASN A 583 5.13 -49.89 46.82
C ASN A 583 5.24 -48.50 46.17
N ASN A 584 6.30 -47.77 46.55
CA ASN A 584 6.62 -46.42 46.06
C ASN A 584 7.64 -46.39 44.91
N GLU A 585 8.20 -47.53 44.50
CA GLU A 585 9.31 -47.57 43.54
C GLU A 585 8.96 -47.00 42.15
N PRO A 586 7.76 -47.24 41.57
CA PRO A 586 7.36 -46.60 40.30
C PRO A 586 7.32 -45.06 40.36
N LEU A 587 7.04 -44.49 41.54
CA LEU A 587 7.08 -43.03 41.75
C LEU A 587 8.52 -42.52 41.82
N ARG A 588 9.42 -43.28 42.46
CA ARG A 588 10.85 -42.95 42.56
C ARG A 588 11.54 -42.95 41.18
N GLN A 589 11.21 -43.94 40.35
CA GLN A 589 11.68 -44.02 38.97
C GLN A 589 11.07 -42.92 38.07
N ALA A 590 9.79 -42.59 38.25
CA ALA A 590 9.17 -41.48 37.51
C ALA A 590 9.78 -40.11 37.87
N MET A 591 10.09 -39.88 39.15
CA MET A 591 10.73 -38.65 39.64
C MET A 591 12.17 -38.50 39.13
N THR A 592 13.00 -39.53 39.26
CA THR A 592 14.39 -39.50 38.77
C THR A 592 14.46 -39.36 37.24
N ALA A 593 13.52 -39.95 36.50
CA ALA A 593 13.38 -39.72 35.04
C ALA A 593 12.98 -38.28 34.70
N LEU A 594 12.11 -37.64 35.50
CA LEU A 594 11.76 -36.22 35.36
C LEU A 594 12.97 -35.32 35.67
N GLU A 595 13.80 -35.69 36.66
CA GLU A 595 15.01 -34.95 37.03
C GLU A 595 16.11 -35.04 35.98
N LYS A 596 16.33 -36.22 35.36
CA LYS A 596 17.23 -36.34 34.20
C LYS A 596 16.82 -35.40 33.06
N ILE A 597 15.52 -35.37 32.72
CA ILE A 597 14.98 -34.45 31.70
C ILE A 597 15.15 -32.97 32.11
N LYS A 598 15.00 -32.62 33.40
CA LYS A 598 15.29 -31.25 33.88
C LYS A 598 16.78 -30.88 33.73
N HIS A 599 17.70 -31.81 33.99
CA HIS A 599 19.14 -31.58 33.80
C HIS A 599 19.53 -31.46 32.32
N GLU A 600 18.98 -32.30 31.44
CA GLU A 600 19.11 -32.15 29.97
C GLU A 600 18.65 -30.75 29.53
N ILE A 601 17.47 -30.32 29.98
CA ILE A 601 16.91 -28.99 29.67
C ILE A 601 17.83 -27.87 30.21
N LYS A 602 18.38 -27.99 31.42
CA LYS A 602 19.33 -27.00 31.98
C LYS A 602 20.62 -26.93 31.17
N ALA A 603 21.18 -28.08 30.76
CA ALA A 603 22.42 -28.16 29.99
C ALA A 603 22.27 -27.71 28.52
N VAL A 604 21.09 -27.88 27.92
CA VAL A 604 20.76 -27.32 26.59
C VAL A 604 20.44 -25.83 26.70
N LYS A 605 19.72 -25.39 27.74
CA LYS A 605 19.49 -23.97 28.02
C LYS A 605 20.84 -23.24 28.16
N SER A 606 21.74 -23.72 29.00
CA SER A 606 23.05 -23.08 29.23
C SER A 606 23.82 -22.87 27.92
N ARG A 607 23.93 -23.90 27.08
CA ARG A 607 24.64 -23.82 25.79
C ARG A 607 23.94 -22.91 24.76
N ALA A 608 22.62 -22.81 24.82
CA ALA A 608 21.87 -21.87 23.99
C ALA A 608 22.05 -20.41 24.43
N TYR A 609 22.24 -20.14 25.73
CA TYR A 609 22.52 -18.79 26.24
C TYR A 609 23.95 -18.36 25.92
N THR A 610 24.97 -19.18 26.16
CA THR A 610 26.36 -18.82 25.79
C THR A 610 26.50 -18.58 24.28
N SER A 611 25.87 -19.43 23.45
CA SER A 611 25.81 -19.24 22.00
C SER A 611 25.04 -18.00 21.54
N LEU A 612 24.21 -17.40 22.40
CA LEU A 612 23.45 -16.18 22.11
C LEU A 612 24.24 -14.95 22.58
N GLU A 613 24.84 -14.98 23.77
CA GLU A 613 25.79 -13.96 24.22
C GLU A 613 26.98 -13.80 23.27
N GLU A 614 27.52 -14.89 22.73
CA GLU A 614 28.59 -14.84 21.72
C GLU A 614 28.15 -14.19 20.41
N LEU A 615 26.89 -14.41 20.00
CA LEU A 615 26.31 -13.77 18.82
C LEU A 615 26.05 -12.28 19.05
N GLU A 616 25.53 -11.93 20.22
CA GLU A 616 25.24 -10.56 20.65
C GLU A 616 26.53 -9.72 20.75
N ARG A 617 27.61 -10.28 21.33
CA ARG A 617 28.94 -9.65 21.33
C ARG A 617 29.50 -9.43 19.91
N ARG A 618 29.27 -10.37 18.98
CA ARG A 618 29.70 -10.22 17.57
C ARG A 618 28.91 -9.11 16.86
N ILE A 619 27.60 -9.02 17.09
CA ILE A 619 26.74 -7.97 16.54
C ILE A 619 27.21 -6.59 17.02
N VAL A 620 27.39 -6.40 18.34
CA VAL A 620 27.85 -5.13 18.91
C VAL A 620 29.23 -4.70 18.38
N GLU A 621 30.17 -5.63 18.21
CA GLU A 621 31.48 -5.32 17.62
C GLU A 621 31.39 -5.03 16.11
N GLN A 622 30.44 -5.65 15.38
CA GLN A 622 30.18 -5.34 13.97
C GLN A 622 29.53 -3.95 13.82
N GLU A 623 28.56 -3.61 14.67
CA GLU A 623 27.96 -2.27 14.77
C GLU A 623 29.01 -1.21 15.10
N ARG A 624 29.92 -1.50 16.04
CA ARG A 624 31.03 -0.60 16.38
C ARG A 624 31.96 -0.35 15.19
N ARG A 625 32.29 -1.38 14.40
CA ARG A 625 33.09 -1.24 13.17
C ARG A 625 32.35 -0.45 12.09
N ALA A 626 31.06 -0.70 11.89
CA ALA A 626 30.24 0.06 10.96
C ALA A 626 30.15 1.54 11.36
N ALA A 627 29.96 1.84 12.64
CA ALA A 627 29.94 3.20 13.17
C ALA A 627 31.29 3.92 12.98
N LEU A 628 32.42 3.23 13.18
CA LEU A 628 33.76 3.76 12.91
C LEU A 628 33.95 4.06 11.40
N ALA A 629 33.64 3.12 10.52
CA ALA A 629 33.72 3.33 9.07
C ALA A 629 32.81 4.49 8.61
N HIS A 630 31.58 4.59 9.12
CA HIS A 630 30.69 5.72 8.86
C HIS A 630 31.18 7.06 9.43
N ALA A 631 32.07 7.06 10.44
CA ALA A 631 32.73 8.28 10.92
C ALA A 631 33.95 8.65 10.04
N GLU A 632 34.69 7.66 9.56
CA GLU A 632 35.82 7.85 8.63
C GLU A 632 35.36 8.36 7.27
N TYR A 633 34.34 7.74 6.66
CA TYR A 633 33.74 8.22 5.41
C TYR A 633 33.19 9.65 5.51
N ARG A 634 32.61 10.04 6.66
CA ARG A 634 32.18 11.44 6.88
C ARG A 634 33.37 12.40 6.89
N ARG A 635 34.44 12.06 7.61
CA ARG A 635 35.70 12.83 7.58
C ARG A 635 36.36 12.87 6.19
N GLU A 636 36.12 11.88 5.34
CA GLU A 636 36.59 11.89 3.95
C GLU A 636 35.76 12.80 3.05
N LEU A 637 34.44 12.80 3.21
CA LEU A 637 33.54 13.75 2.55
C LEU A 637 33.83 15.20 2.97
N GLU A 638 34.06 15.45 4.27
CA GLU A 638 34.48 16.76 4.79
C GLU A 638 35.80 17.23 4.15
N ARG A 639 36.81 16.36 4.10
CA ARG A 639 38.09 16.64 3.42
C ARG A 639 37.92 16.89 1.91
N ALA A 640 37.01 16.16 1.26
CA ALA A 640 36.71 16.33 -0.16
C ALA A 640 35.97 17.66 -0.44
N SER A 641 35.03 18.06 0.43
CA SER A 641 34.33 19.34 0.34
C SER A 641 35.31 20.52 0.43
N LEU A 642 36.16 20.54 1.46
CA LEU A 642 37.17 21.60 1.64
C LEU A 642 38.15 21.67 0.45
N ALA A 643 38.56 20.51 -0.10
CA ALA A 643 39.41 20.46 -1.28
C ALA A 643 38.72 20.92 -2.58
N LEU A 644 37.38 20.80 -2.65
CA LEU A 644 36.55 21.28 -3.76
C LEU A 644 36.30 22.78 -3.63
N GLU A 645 35.90 23.26 -2.45
CA GLU A 645 35.72 24.68 -2.12
C GLU A 645 36.99 25.50 -2.40
N HIS A 646 38.17 24.97 -2.04
CA HIS A 646 39.46 25.59 -2.35
C HIS A 646 39.73 25.64 -3.86
N LYS A 647 39.39 24.59 -4.62
CA LYS A 647 39.50 24.60 -6.10
C LYS A 647 38.52 25.58 -6.74
N GLU A 648 37.29 25.67 -6.24
CA GLU A 648 36.33 26.67 -6.71
C GLU A 648 36.80 28.09 -6.41
N ALA A 649 37.38 28.36 -5.24
CA ALA A 649 37.94 29.67 -4.91
C ALA A 649 39.08 30.08 -5.87
N ILE A 650 39.94 29.12 -6.25
CA ILE A 650 40.96 29.33 -7.30
C ILE A 650 40.31 29.61 -8.66
N ILE A 651 39.29 28.83 -9.05
CA ILE A 651 38.58 29.01 -10.34
C ILE A 651 37.91 30.39 -10.40
N ARG A 652 37.24 30.83 -9.33
CA ARG A 652 36.65 32.17 -9.21
C ARG A 652 37.74 33.25 -9.39
N SER A 653 38.84 33.17 -8.63
CA SER A 653 39.96 34.12 -8.75
C SER A 653 40.63 34.12 -10.14
N LEU A 654 40.59 33.02 -10.88
CA LEU A 654 41.05 32.96 -12.26
C LEU A 654 40.05 33.60 -13.24
N ILE A 655 38.74 33.41 -13.03
CA ILE A 655 37.70 34.09 -13.80
C ILE A 655 37.78 35.61 -13.61
N ASP A 656 37.93 36.06 -12.36
CA ASP A 656 38.08 37.50 -12.03
C ASP A 656 39.27 38.11 -12.78
N LYS A 657 40.45 37.46 -12.72
CA LYS A 657 41.67 37.91 -13.44
C LYS A 657 41.54 37.89 -14.96
N VAL A 658 40.78 36.94 -15.51
CA VAL A 658 40.50 36.90 -16.96
C VAL A 658 39.55 38.04 -17.35
N ALA A 659 38.56 38.36 -16.51
CA ALA A 659 37.69 39.52 -16.70
C ALA A 659 38.46 40.84 -16.63
N ASP A 660 39.37 41.02 -15.65
CA ASP A 660 40.25 42.19 -15.55
C ASP A 660 41.09 42.37 -16.84
N VAL A 661 41.69 41.30 -17.34
CA VAL A 661 42.50 41.31 -18.57
C VAL A 661 41.65 41.59 -19.81
N GLU A 662 40.43 41.05 -19.88
CA GLU A 662 39.47 41.33 -20.96
C GLU A 662 38.99 42.79 -20.92
N GLU A 663 38.70 43.36 -19.75
CA GLU A 663 38.35 44.78 -19.60
C GLU A 663 39.50 45.69 -20.03
N VAL A 664 40.74 45.38 -19.61
CA VAL A 664 41.94 46.10 -20.10
C VAL A 664 42.05 46.00 -21.63
N ARG A 665 41.92 44.80 -22.21
CA ARG A 665 41.95 44.58 -23.67
C ARG A 665 40.86 45.36 -24.40
N LEU A 666 39.65 45.38 -23.87
CA LEU A 666 38.52 46.13 -24.42
C LEU A 666 38.75 47.64 -24.31
N SER A 667 39.28 48.14 -23.19
CA SER A 667 39.62 49.55 -23.00
C SER A 667 40.68 50.02 -24.01
N GLN A 668 41.76 49.25 -24.21
CA GLN A 668 42.82 49.51 -25.19
C GLN A 668 42.27 49.53 -26.63
N THR A 669 41.42 48.54 -26.97
CA THR A 669 40.74 48.47 -28.26
C THR A 669 39.86 49.72 -28.50
N ASN A 670 39.18 50.20 -27.46
CA ASN A 670 38.32 51.38 -27.53
C ASN A 670 39.15 52.69 -27.64
N THR A 671 40.28 52.80 -26.93
CA THR A 671 41.19 53.95 -27.08
C THR A 671 41.84 54.01 -28.46
N HIS A 672 42.21 52.86 -29.05
CA HIS A 672 42.73 52.84 -30.43
C HIS A 672 41.65 53.22 -31.45
N ARG A 673 40.39 52.80 -31.25
CA ARG A 673 39.25 53.29 -32.05
C ARG A 673 39.06 54.80 -31.95
N LEU A 674 39.22 55.39 -30.75
CA LEU A 674 39.10 56.83 -30.55
C LEU A 674 40.28 57.62 -31.14
N GLN A 675 41.50 57.08 -31.06
CA GLN A 675 42.68 57.67 -31.71
C GLN A 675 42.54 57.70 -33.25
N GLY A 676 42.04 56.60 -33.84
CA GLY A 676 41.79 56.50 -35.28
C GLY A 676 40.67 57.39 -35.83
N ILE A 677 40.00 58.18 -34.98
CA ILE A 677 38.99 59.20 -35.37
C ILE A 677 39.60 60.62 -35.32
N ILE A 678 40.80 60.79 -34.76
CA ILE A 678 41.43 62.10 -34.54
C ILE A 678 42.66 62.33 -35.44
N THR A 679 43.31 61.27 -35.91
CA THR A 679 44.48 61.37 -36.81
C THR A 679 44.10 61.59 -38.28
N ASP A 680 43.45 62.71 -38.58
CA ASP A 680 43.36 63.24 -39.95
C ASP A 680 43.20 64.78 -39.94
N SER A 681 44.27 65.49 -39.59
CA SER A 681 44.37 66.95 -39.65
C SER A 681 45.83 67.40 -39.72
N SER A 682 46.21 68.09 -40.80
CA SER A 682 47.56 68.61 -41.05
C SER A 682 47.78 69.96 -40.33
N PRO A 683 49.03 70.36 -39.99
CA PRO A 683 49.27 71.50 -39.10
C PRO A 683 49.53 72.83 -39.82
N GLU A 684 49.08 73.96 -39.25
CA GLU A 684 49.83 75.22 -39.33
C GLU A 684 49.48 76.25 -38.20
N ARG A 685 50.51 77.02 -37.82
CA ARG A 685 50.55 78.36 -37.16
C ARG A 685 49.75 78.68 -35.86
N SER A 686 50.53 79.21 -34.90
CA SER A 686 50.16 79.87 -33.62
C SER A 686 50.03 81.42 -33.79
N PRO A 687 49.87 82.28 -32.74
CA PRO A 687 49.56 82.05 -31.31
C PRO A 687 48.57 83.04 -30.61
N THR A 688 48.03 82.66 -29.42
CA THR A 688 47.65 83.52 -28.24
C THR A 688 46.54 84.61 -28.32
N PRO A 689 45.96 85.12 -27.19
CA PRO A 689 45.57 84.45 -25.92
C PRO A 689 44.23 84.93 -25.23
N GLN A 690 43.67 84.09 -24.34
CA GLN A 690 42.78 84.44 -23.16
C GLN A 690 41.35 85.05 -23.38
N PRO A 691 40.43 85.05 -22.36
CA PRO A 691 40.11 83.99 -21.38
C PRO A 691 38.59 83.85 -20.99
N GLU A 692 38.26 82.90 -20.11
CA GLU A 692 36.99 82.78 -19.30
C GLU A 692 35.65 82.50 -20.09
N PRO A 693 34.46 82.28 -19.45
CA PRO A 693 34.08 80.91 -19.07
C PRO A 693 32.60 80.51 -19.32
N SER A 694 32.30 79.20 -19.40
CA SER A 694 30.94 78.70 -19.08
C SER A 694 30.93 77.20 -18.71
N ALA A 695 29.91 76.78 -17.95
CA ALA A 695 29.84 75.45 -17.35
C ALA A 695 28.83 74.53 -18.03
N ARG A 696 29.06 73.21 -17.93
CA ARG A 696 28.00 72.20 -17.71
C ARG A 696 28.57 70.96 -17.02
N LYS A 697 27.75 70.36 -16.15
CA LYS A 697 28.01 69.06 -15.51
C LYS A 697 27.25 68.00 -16.31
N ASP A 698 27.88 66.86 -16.58
CA ASP A 698 27.18 65.62 -16.93
C ASP A 698 27.65 64.49 -16.02
N ALA A 699 26.73 63.96 -15.22
CA ALA A 699 26.97 62.81 -14.36
C ALA A 699 26.45 61.54 -15.07
N LYS A 700 27.33 60.58 -15.34
CA LYS A 700 26.94 59.26 -15.87
C LYS A 700 26.60 58.32 -14.70
N PRO A 701 25.45 57.63 -14.71
CA PRO A 701 25.10 56.68 -13.66
C PRO A 701 25.91 55.39 -13.78
N SER A 702 26.41 54.87 -12.66
CA SER A 702 27.08 53.57 -12.61
C SER A 702 26.07 52.42 -12.63
N VAL A 703 25.96 51.73 -13.76
CA VAL A 703 25.13 50.51 -13.87
C VAL A 703 25.84 49.36 -13.16
N LYS A 704 25.27 48.87 -12.06
CA LYS A 704 25.73 47.61 -11.42
C LYS A 704 24.98 46.43 -12.04
N LEU A 705 25.72 45.42 -12.49
CA LEU A 705 25.19 44.10 -12.81
C LEU A 705 25.29 43.21 -11.56
N VAL A 706 24.28 42.37 -11.32
CA VAL A 706 24.25 41.41 -10.21
C VAL A 706 24.06 40.00 -10.80
N PRO A 707 24.91 39.00 -10.47
CA PRO A 707 24.81 37.67 -11.05
C PRO A 707 23.54 36.90 -10.63
N GLY A 708 22.89 36.25 -11.59
CA GLY A 708 21.81 35.28 -11.38
C GLY A 708 22.11 33.94 -12.07
N HIS A 709 21.43 32.87 -11.64
CA HIS A 709 21.57 31.53 -12.23
C HIS A 709 20.95 31.48 -13.64
N GLY A 710 21.71 31.92 -14.64
CA GLY A 710 21.28 31.99 -16.05
C GLY A 710 22.04 33.01 -16.90
N GLY A 711 22.82 33.91 -16.29
CA GLY A 711 23.60 34.94 -16.98
C GLY A 711 23.23 36.37 -16.57
N TYR A 712 23.86 37.36 -17.20
CA TYR A 712 23.66 38.77 -16.89
C TYR A 712 22.36 39.30 -17.50
N PHE A 713 21.49 39.87 -16.66
CA PHE A 713 20.29 40.59 -17.08
C PHE A 713 20.41 42.08 -16.73
N GLN A 714 19.84 42.94 -17.58
CA GLN A 714 19.76 44.39 -17.34
C GLN A 714 18.39 44.74 -16.78
N GLU A 715 18.34 45.21 -15.54
CA GLU A 715 17.09 45.57 -14.87
C GLU A 715 16.52 46.87 -15.46
N LYS A 716 15.31 46.80 -16.04
CA LYS A 716 14.59 47.96 -16.57
C LYS A 716 13.65 48.52 -15.51
N GLU A 717 13.90 49.75 -15.08
CA GLU A 717 13.05 50.44 -14.09
C GLU A 717 11.58 50.47 -14.51
N GLY A 718 10.71 49.98 -13.62
CA GLY A 718 9.28 49.90 -13.87
C GLY A 718 8.60 51.28 -13.86
N LYS A 719 7.97 51.66 -14.97
CA LYS A 719 7.09 52.84 -15.01
C LYS A 719 5.87 52.63 -14.11
N ARG A 720 5.90 53.23 -12.91
CA ARG A 720 4.69 53.46 -12.11
C ARG A 720 3.64 54.19 -12.96
N LYS A 721 2.45 53.60 -13.08
CA LYS A 721 1.19 54.33 -13.29
C LYS A 721 0.24 53.89 -12.20
N GLY A 722 -0.24 54.86 -11.41
CA GLY A 722 -1.33 54.64 -10.48
C GLY A 722 -2.62 55.18 -11.06
N LYS A 723 -3.64 54.31 -11.15
CA LYS A 723 -5.03 54.59 -10.80
C LYS A 723 -5.75 53.27 -10.58
#